data_AF-A0A2N8HBZ6-F1
#
_entry.id   AF-A0A2N8HBZ6-F1
#
_cell.length_a   1.000
_cell.length_b   1.000
_cell.length_c   1.000
_cell.angle_alpha   90.00
_cell.angle_beta   90.00
_cell.angle_gamma   90.00
#
_symmetry.space_group_name_H-M   'P 1'
#
loop_
_entity.id
_entity.type
_entity.pdbx_description
1 polymer ?
#
loop_
_entity_poly.entity_id
_entity_poly.type
_entity_poly.pdbx_seq_one_letter_code
_entity_poly.pdbx_strand_id
1 'polypeptide(L)'
;MNVHHYSGLLGAACLLTPAYGGLMSDSFDVQTYRDFAENRGIFDVNAKDVAIYDKNGDYVGTIPQMMNFDGVADAHIGEAALVGGPGFIATVSHDYYNHFVSFTVRFGAKQGTPFYDSYRSVTRKDAWGDKSDLTYDYRVQRLSKIVTEAEYAPYLTDPEYLDNMKGRLVMRAGSGVQAVATGNGKQEKIDASYGYLTGGTLVFEGQASAPGTGEPDPENAKTYPAYRFWYNFKKPSESNPLPSGGLSGDSGSPCYVYNENSGKWEWVGAAQSASGSGYGQFTQMRSGNQWASDYVDSFNRTISVAASGDVLWNVTDADGNGTFVQGGVTTDYTGLAAGLRGDTSTKGTQATNEQLNACNNLIFDGSGGTIVLQGSVDTGAGSLTFNRDYVLSDGGDSSRRLNTAGFVVNKGAAVTTLLTGASGDEWRKIGEGDLIVSGHGNNAADINVGGGGNLILDRDGYAARNVKLNGGGVMVRLAGENQVSGEFIFGHRGGVVDMYGHNLTLNAITHLDSGACFGNFRANTAVTFTFTGNGAQDYLGGFMDGGALKDGQLHVVYAPVTGEGSVWNLSGHIFNTGTWTVQGGEVKVAGVHALHAGGYVDENDWETALFATGTVNVESGARFTAGGHAEVGSSVNVADGGTYAILSGGSHSGNVALSGSGAVMRAEVDSGSATESGVISGTGSLVKTGEGTLVLTGANSYSGGTVIDAGTLAVGDGEKDGSLGTGTIVNNGTLAFNSLRAGSVNLQISGTGRLVKNGSGMLAVQKRQAYTGGTTVNEGTLMLISGGEEGIIRGGLVINRGATVSLRGVDCFGNSGNEACVSHVEINGGTLFQNDTRNQTFRNMTVTLAGGTLDGVAKGSMEVWTDTVFQVRAADRASEIRTVNVKLRGGSPAVFAVERGTAEADLKVSANIVNYSGAKGSVAKTGEGIMVLSGKNTYSGGTSVNGGTLAAASNQALGTGMATVNSGGCLVLGGLGTDAGTVSLGNNILVKNGGILSGSATLSGNTVMEAGAVFELTLTMGGSAGGELACNSLMLQSGVFQIDAGAKLKLAALSLDYSTDFWGTSHILNFIEGGANATLTGNFTLDASAAGDYAAYGQWSLQKNEDSKEMSMVWTPNAAPEASSAIAPAFTATAPAPVPEPSSCMLLMAALGAVFLRRSVPRNE
;
A
#
# COMPACT_ATOMS: atom_id res chain seq x y z
N MET A 1 33.21 28.19 0.18
CA MET A 1 32.82 27.47 1.41
C MET A 1 31.62 26.64 1.04
N ASN A 2 31.87 25.35 0.82
CA ASN A 2 30.91 24.37 0.34
C ASN A 2 30.24 23.74 1.56
N VAL A 3 28.91 23.75 1.60
CA VAL A 3 28.14 22.95 2.55
C VAL A 3 27.25 22.03 1.72
N HIS A 4 27.70 20.79 1.61
CA HIS A 4 26.93 19.66 1.12
C HIS A 4 25.83 19.35 2.14
N HIS A 5 24.56 19.34 1.72
CA HIS A 5 23.48 18.79 2.53
C HIS A 5 23.30 17.31 2.18
N TYR A 6 23.33 16.49 3.23
CA TYR A 6 23.02 15.08 3.26
C TYR A 6 21.57 14.84 2.77
N SER A 7 21.39 14.11 1.67
CA SER A 7 20.15 13.40 1.34
C SER A 7 20.18 12.02 2.01
N GLY A 8 19.71 11.96 3.25
CA GLY A 8 19.36 10.72 3.92
C GLY A 8 17.85 10.70 4.12
N LEU A 9 17.22 9.55 3.84
CA LEU A 9 15.83 9.27 4.18
C LEU A 9 15.52 9.74 5.61
N LEU A 10 14.73 10.81 5.72
CA LEU A 10 13.85 11.16 6.82
C LEU A 10 13.22 12.51 6.48
N GLY A 11 11.89 12.49 6.32
CA GLY A 11 11.09 13.66 6.03
C GLY A 11 11.40 14.80 6.99
N ALA A 12 11.95 15.87 6.46
CA ALA A 12 11.68 17.18 7.02
C ALA A 12 10.25 17.52 6.59
N ALA A 13 9.29 17.25 7.47
CA ALA A 13 8.01 17.94 7.48
C ALA A 13 8.27 19.43 7.70
N CYS A 14 8.75 20.12 6.66
CA CYS A 14 8.58 21.54 6.56
C CYS A 14 7.12 21.74 6.16
N LEU A 15 6.32 22.21 7.11
CA LEU A 15 5.09 22.95 6.84
C LEU A 15 5.43 24.09 5.88
N LEU A 16 5.43 23.79 4.58
CA LEU A 16 5.50 24.78 3.52
C LEU A 16 4.05 25.11 3.19
N THR A 17 3.70 26.34 3.52
CA THR A 17 2.40 26.95 3.22
C THR A 17 2.04 26.73 1.76
N PRO A 18 0.81 26.27 1.43
CA PRO A 18 0.47 26.07 0.04
C PRO A 18 0.40 27.42 -0.67
N ALA A 19 0.71 27.39 -1.94
CA ALA A 19 0.76 28.54 -2.83
C ALA A 19 -0.42 28.35 -3.82
N TYR A 20 -1.35 29.30 -3.90
CA TYR A 20 -2.70 29.37 -4.52
C TYR A 20 -2.92 30.33 -5.71
N GLY A 21 -3.61 30.02 -6.82
CA GLY A 21 -3.59 30.82 -8.08
C GLY A 21 -4.97 31.29 -8.61
N GLY A 22 -5.17 32.41 -9.34
CA GLY A 22 -6.43 32.78 -10.02
C GLY A 22 -7.70 32.74 -9.15
N LEU A 23 -8.89 32.85 -9.76
CA LEU A 23 -10.15 32.53 -9.04
C LEU A 23 -10.49 31.04 -9.22
N MET A 24 -10.57 30.31 -8.11
CA MET A 24 -10.82 28.88 -8.05
C MET A 24 -12.15 28.56 -7.36
N SER A 25 -12.67 27.35 -7.56
CA SER A 25 -13.88 26.87 -6.89
C SER A 25 -13.55 26.33 -5.49
N ASP A 26 -14.45 26.52 -4.54
CA ASP A 26 -14.38 25.91 -3.20
C ASP A 26 -14.64 24.38 -3.18
N SER A 27 -14.91 23.77 -4.34
CA SER A 27 -15.12 22.33 -4.49
C SER A 27 -13.83 21.50 -4.52
N PHE A 28 -12.67 22.10 -4.81
CA PHE A 28 -11.40 21.38 -4.95
C PHE A 28 -10.32 21.99 -4.07
N ASP A 29 -9.30 21.18 -3.78
CA ASP A 29 -8.07 21.68 -3.20
C ASP A 29 -7.30 22.48 -4.24
N VAL A 30 -6.58 23.49 -3.77
CA VAL A 30 -5.87 24.36 -4.69
C VAL A 30 -4.65 23.69 -5.30
N GLN A 31 -4.12 22.66 -4.64
CA GLN A 31 -3.10 21.81 -5.23
C GLN A 31 -3.56 21.22 -6.58
N THR A 32 -4.84 20.86 -6.72
CA THR A 32 -5.40 20.38 -8.00
C THR A 32 -5.26 21.42 -9.12
N TYR A 33 -5.56 22.69 -8.82
CA TYR A 33 -5.45 23.80 -9.77
C TYR A 33 -3.98 24.15 -10.12
N ARG A 34 -3.06 23.87 -9.18
CA ARG A 34 -1.62 24.07 -9.34
C ARG A 34 -1.02 22.98 -10.21
N ASP A 35 -1.35 21.73 -9.92
CA ASP A 35 -0.95 20.55 -10.68
C ASP A 35 -1.45 20.63 -12.12
N PHE A 36 -2.69 21.09 -12.33
CA PHE A 36 -3.23 21.36 -13.67
C PHE A 36 -2.35 22.35 -14.44
N ALA A 37 -1.93 23.44 -13.81
CA ALA A 37 -1.18 24.52 -14.46
C ALA A 37 0.29 24.19 -14.74
N GLU A 38 0.86 23.27 -13.96
CA GLU A 38 2.25 22.80 -14.09
C GLU A 38 2.36 21.43 -14.75
N ASN A 39 1.25 20.86 -15.27
CA ASN A 39 1.19 19.50 -15.82
C ASN A 39 1.81 18.45 -14.89
N ARG A 40 1.27 18.37 -13.67
CA ARG A 40 1.70 17.44 -12.61
C ARG A 40 0.54 16.58 -12.10
N GLY A 41 0.84 15.59 -11.26
CA GLY A 41 -0.14 14.64 -10.76
C GLY A 41 -0.91 13.97 -11.90
N ILE A 42 -2.25 13.98 -11.83
CA ILE A 42 -3.09 13.38 -12.88
C ILE A 42 -3.15 14.19 -14.20
N PHE A 43 -2.50 15.36 -14.26
CA PHE A 43 -2.58 16.32 -15.38
C PHE A 43 -1.36 16.26 -16.30
N ASP A 44 -0.80 15.07 -16.47
CA ASP A 44 0.28 14.81 -17.41
C ASP A 44 -0.02 15.32 -18.82
N VAL A 45 1.05 15.60 -19.52
CA VAL A 45 1.03 16.21 -20.85
C VAL A 45 0.35 15.28 -21.83
N ASN A 46 -0.61 15.80 -22.59
CA ASN A 46 -1.42 15.01 -23.52
C ASN A 46 -2.23 13.88 -22.87
N ALA A 47 -2.37 13.84 -21.53
CA ALA A 47 -3.30 12.94 -20.86
C ALA A 47 -4.70 13.12 -21.47
N LYS A 48 -5.41 12.00 -21.66
CA LYS A 48 -6.74 11.98 -22.26
C LYS A 48 -7.74 11.48 -21.24
N ASP A 49 -8.97 11.93 -21.38
CA ASP A 49 -10.10 11.50 -20.55
C ASP A 49 -9.81 11.60 -19.04
N VAL A 50 -9.17 12.69 -18.62
CA VAL A 50 -8.80 12.94 -17.22
C VAL A 50 -10.06 13.20 -16.40
N ALA A 51 -10.42 12.22 -15.55
CA ALA A 51 -11.59 12.31 -14.68
C ALA A 51 -11.31 13.25 -13.49
N ILE A 52 -12.25 14.15 -13.22
CA ILE A 52 -12.15 15.16 -12.15
C ILE A 52 -13.14 14.81 -11.05
N TYR A 53 -12.61 14.74 -9.82
CA TYR A 53 -13.37 14.48 -8.60
C TYR A 53 -13.25 15.67 -7.65
N ASP A 54 -14.33 16.00 -6.96
CA ASP A 54 -14.31 17.04 -5.92
C ASP A 54 -13.65 16.54 -4.63
N LYS A 55 -13.47 17.43 -3.64
CA LYS A 55 -12.86 17.09 -2.34
C LYS A 55 -13.66 16.09 -1.49
N ASN A 56 -14.91 15.79 -1.87
CA ASN A 56 -15.73 14.76 -1.23
C ASN A 56 -15.59 13.39 -1.94
N GLY A 57 -14.86 13.35 -3.06
CA GLY A 57 -14.71 12.17 -3.92
C GLY A 57 -15.84 12.01 -4.95
N ASP A 58 -16.70 13.02 -5.13
CA ASP A 58 -17.79 12.96 -6.12
C ASP A 58 -17.27 13.31 -7.52
N TYR A 59 -17.66 12.52 -8.51
CA TYR A 59 -17.31 12.78 -9.92
C TYR A 59 -17.98 14.05 -10.43
N VAL A 60 -17.19 14.94 -11.05
CA VAL A 60 -17.65 16.24 -11.57
C VAL A 60 -17.74 16.24 -13.09
N GLY A 61 -16.76 15.65 -13.78
CA GLY A 61 -16.67 15.65 -15.23
C GLY A 61 -15.29 15.18 -15.72
N THR A 62 -15.10 15.20 -17.03
CA THR A 62 -13.87 14.74 -17.68
C THR A 62 -13.26 15.82 -18.55
N ILE A 63 -11.94 15.93 -18.48
CA ILE A 63 -11.14 16.74 -19.40
C ILE A 63 -10.69 15.84 -20.55
N PRO A 64 -11.19 16.04 -21.79
CA PRO A 64 -10.96 15.09 -22.90
C PRO A 64 -9.50 14.96 -23.31
N GLN A 65 -8.76 16.06 -23.27
CA GLN A 65 -7.34 16.11 -23.60
C GLN A 65 -6.72 17.21 -22.75
N MET A 66 -5.51 16.98 -22.23
CA MET A 66 -4.76 17.95 -21.44
C MET A 66 -3.85 18.81 -22.34
N MET A 67 -3.74 20.11 -22.02
CA MET A 67 -2.82 21.05 -22.68
C MET A 67 -1.41 20.92 -22.13
N ASN A 68 -0.39 21.13 -22.98
CA ASN A 68 1.00 21.30 -22.56
C ASN A 68 1.26 22.78 -22.19
N PHE A 69 1.43 23.08 -20.91
CA PHE A 69 1.69 24.42 -20.41
C PHE A 69 3.17 24.79 -20.30
N ASP A 70 4.11 24.00 -20.83
CA ASP A 70 5.53 24.36 -20.84
C ASP A 70 5.80 25.70 -21.53
N GLY A 71 5.03 26.02 -22.58
CA GLY A 71 5.16 27.26 -23.33
C GLY A 71 4.75 28.52 -22.54
N VAL A 72 4.19 28.39 -21.34
CA VAL A 72 3.87 29.54 -20.49
C VAL A 72 5.18 30.12 -19.94
N ALA A 73 5.40 31.43 -20.05
CA ALA A 73 6.65 32.07 -19.63
C ALA A 73 6.69 32.31 -18.11
N ASP A 74 7.86 32.21 -17.48
CA ASP A 74 8.06 32.48 -16.04
C ASP A 74 8.27 33.98 -15.73
N ALA A 75 8.33 34.86 -16.73
CA ALA A 75 8.47 36.30 -16.49
C ALA A 75 7.18 36.84 -15.87
N HIS A 76 7.26 37.34 -14.64
CA HIS A 76 6.09 37.51 -13.76
C HIS A 76 5.12 36.31 -13.88
N ILE A 77 5.70 35.12 -13.90
CA ILE A 77 5.12 33.77 -14.04
C ILE A 77 3.72 33.75 -14.68
N GLY A 78 3.59 33.59 -15.99
CA GLY A 78 2.30 33.31 -16.63
C GLY A 78 1.57 34.48 -17.26
N GLU A 79 2.23 35.61 -17.47
CA GLU A 79 1.69 36.78 -18.20
C GLU A 79 1.95 36.72 -19.71
N ALA A 80 2.66 35.71 -20.21
CA ALA A 80 2.91 35.51 -21.63
C ALA A 80 3.10 34.02 -21.95
N ALA A 81 2.95 33.65 -23.22
CA ALA A 81 3.28 32.30 -23.66
C ALA A 81 3.95 32.27 -25.04
N LEU A 82 4.74 31.23 -25.27
CA LEU A 82 5.41 30.90 -26.52
C LEU A 82 4.40 30.46 -27.57
N VAL A 83 4.23 31.28 -28.60
CA VAL A 83 3.18 31.08 -29.62
C VAL A 83 3.59 31.62 -30.99
N GLY A 84 2.99 31.07 -32.05
CA GLY A 84 3.17 31.50 -33.43
C GLY A 84 4.51 31.10 -34.06
N GLY A 85 5.59 31.10 -33.29
CA GLY A 85 6.89 30.63 -33.73
C GLY A 85 7.86 30.39 -32.58
N PRO A 86 9.02 29.78 -32.85
CA PRO A 86 9.90 29.25 -31.81
C PRO A 86 10.71 30.30 -31.03
N GLY A 87 10.64 31.57 -31.44
CA GLY A 87 11.27 32.70 -30.76
C GLY A 87 10.28 33.85 -30.53
N PHE A 88 8.99 33.55 -30.37
CA PHE A 88 7.94 34.56 -30.23
C PHE A 88 7.00 34.25 -29.08
N ILE A 89 6.66 35.29 -28.31
CA ILE A 89 5.67 35.20 -27.24
C ILE A 89 4.54 36.20 -27.48
N ALA A 90 3.33 35.88 -27.00
CA ALA A 90 2.19 36.80 -27.02
C ALA A 90 1.70 37.12 -25.61
N THR A 91 1.15 38.33 -25.46
CA THR A 91 0.57 38.88 -24.23
C THR A 91 -0.35 40.08 -24.57
N VAL A 92 -0.76 40.85 -23.57
CA VAL A 92 -1.49 42.13 -23.70
C VAL A 92 -0.53 43.33 -23.70
N SER A 93 -0.94 44.47 -24.26
CA SER A 93 -0.04 45.62 -24.43
C SER A 93 0.15 46.44 -23.15
N HIS A 94 -0.80 46.36 -22.21
CA HIS A 94 -0.68 47.01 -20.90
C HIS A 94 0.19 46.26 -19.89
N ASP A 95 0.76 45.09 -20.24
CA ASP A 95 1.80 44.44 -19.44
C ASP A 95 3.18 45.05 -19.76
N TYR A 96 4.02 45.28 -18.74
CA TYR A 96 5.24 46.10 -18.86
C TYR A 96 6.56 45.35 -18.63
N TYR A 97 6.54 44.11 -18.11
CA TYR A 97 7.72 43.61 -17.37
C TYR A 97 8.55 42.49 -18.00
N ASN A 98 8.20 42.01 -19.20
CA ASN A 98 8.81 40.80 -19.79
C ASN A 98 10.08 41.06 -20.64
N HIS A 99 11.07 41.76 -20.07
CA HIS A 99 12.35 42.04 -20.75
C HIS A 99 13.22 40.79 -20.93
N PHE A 100 13.17 39.89 -19.96
CA PHE A 100 13.81 38.59 -19.97
C PHE A 100 12.80 37.55 -19.51
N VAL A 101 12.71 36.44 -20.23
CA VAL A 101 11.79 35.34 -19.91
C VAL A 101 12.55 34.02 -19.74
N SER A 102 11.98 33.10 -18.97
CA SER A 102 12.43 31.70 -18.85
C SER A 102 11.21 30.78 -18.90
N PHE A 103 11.43 29.47 -19.00
CA PHE A 103 10.36 28.46 -19.08
C PHE A 103 10.51 27.31 -18.07
N THR A 104 11.58 27.32 -17.26
CA THR A 104 11.97 26.19 -16.41
C THR A 104 12.02 26.51 -14.92
N VAL A 105 11.84 27.77 -14.52
CA VAL A 105 11.98 28.18 -13.11
C VAL A 105 10.93 27.53 -12.24
N ARG A 106 9.69 27.44 -12.71
CA ARG A 106 8.60 26.75 -12.00
C ARG A 106 8.86 25.26 -11.79
N PHE A 107 9.69 24.65 -12.64
CA PHE A 107 10.07 23.24 -12.54
C PHE A 107 11.34 23.01 -11.69
N GLY A 108 11.84 24.06 -11.02
CA GLY A 108 12.97 23.98 -10.10
C GLY A 108 14.30 24.46 -10.65
N ALA A 109 14.36 24.89 -11.92
CA ALA A 109 15.58 25.46 -12.48
C ALA A 109 15.94 26.79 -11.79
N LYS A 110 17.19 26.93 -11.36
CA LYS A 110 17.69 28.12 -10.66
C LYS A 110 18.70 28.86 -11.52
N GLN A 111 18.67 30.20 -11.49
CA GLN A 111 19.67 31.00 -12.18
C GLN A 111 21.10 30.59 -11.77
N GLY A 112 21.97 30.37 -12.76
CA GLY A 112 23.34 29.90 -12.55
C GLY A 112 23.50 28.37 -12.54
N THR A 113 22.40 27.61 -12.60
CA THR A 113 22.44 26.17 -12.87
C THR A 113 22.39 25.89 -14.38
N PRO A 114 22.86 24.71 -14.85
CA PRO A 114 22.79 24.36 -16.27
C PRO A 114 21.35 24.21 -16.81
N PHE A 115 20.35 24.15 -15.94
CA PHE A 115 18.94 24.00 -16.30
C PHE A 115 18.24 25.32 -16.62
N TYR A 116 18.82 26.46 -16.20
CA TYR A 116 18.22 27.77 -16.38
C TYR A 116 18.65 28.42 -17.69
N ASP A 117 17.67 28.74 -18.52
CA ASP A 117 17.84 29.51 -19.73
C ASP A 117 17.03 30.81 -19.66
N SER A 118 17.64 31.91 -20.12
CA SER A 118 17.02 33.22 -20.20
C SER A 118 16.98 33.72 -21.64
N TYR A 119 15.84 34.29 -22.00
CA TYR A 119 15.53 34.77 -23.34
C TYR A 119 15.25 36.27 -23.29
N ARG A 120 16.06 37.05 -24.00
CA ARG A 120 15.92 38.51 -24.09
C ARG A 120 14.83 38.85 -25.10
N SER A 121 13.88 39.69 -24.70
CA SER A 121 12.91 40.29 -25.61
C SER A 121 13.58 41.41 -26.41
N VAL A 122 13.77 41.22 -27.72
CA VAL A 122 14.45 42.18 -28.61
C VAL A 122 13.49 43.18 -29.22
N THR A 123 12.19 42.88 -29.26
CA THR A 123 11.16 43.82 -29.69
C THR A 123 9.82 43.50 -29.06
N ARG A 124 9.06 44.56 -28.75
CA ARG A 124 7.70 44.51 -28.24
C ARG A 124 6.81 45.28 -29.21
N LYS A 125 5.96 44.57 -29.93
CA LYS A 125 5.08 45.15 -30.94
C LYS A 125 3.64 45.07 -30.46
N ASP A 126 3.04 46.22 -30.25
CA ASP A 126 1.62 46.35 -29.94
C ASP A 126 0.81 46.23 -31.25
N ALA A 127 -0.27 45.48 -31.18
CA ALA A 127 -1.21 45.37 -32.28
C ALA A 127 -1.94 46.71 -32.47
N TRP A 128 -2.18 47.10 -33.73
CA TRP A 128 -2.94 48.30 -34.12
C TRP A 128 -2.43 49.67 -33.63
N GLY A 129 -1.28 49.75 -32.96
CA GLY A 129 -0.50 50.99 -32.79
C GLY A 129 -0.99 52.01 -31.75
N ASP A 130 -2.18 51.85 -31.15
CA ASP A 130 -2.69 52.75 -30.11
C ASP A 130 -2.58 52.12 -28.71
N LYS A 131 -1.84 52.78 -27.81
CA LYS A 131 -1.64 52.36 -26.41
C LYS A 131 -2.76 52.83 -25.47
N SER A 132 -3.67 53.68 -25.93
CA SER A 132 -4.71 54.31 -25.12
C SER A 132 -6.09 53.66 -25.29
N ASP A 133 -6.30 52.91 -26.38
CA ASP A 133 -7.54 52.19 -26.63
C ASP A 133 -7.41 50.72 -26.20
N LEU A 134 -8.05 50.36 -25.07
CA LEU A 134 -8.15 48.98 -24.59
C LEU A 134 -8.90 48.07 -25.57
N THR A 135 -9.53 48.62 -26.62
CA THR A 135 -10.02 47.85 -27.75
C THR A 135 -8.87 47.13 -28.48
N TYR A 136 -7.61 47.55 -28.41
CA TYR A 136 -6.51 46.94 -29.18
C TYR A 136 -5.39 46.35 -28.33
N ASP A 137 -5.72 46.01 -27.09
CA ASP A 137 -4.80 45.54 -26.05
C ASP A 137 -4.25 44.13 -26.31
N TYR A 138 -3.28 44.05 -27.21
CA TYR A 138 -2.63 42.80 -27.62
C TYR A 138 -1.19 43.09 -28.08
N ARG A 139 -0.25 42.21 -27.75
CA ARG A 139 1.18 42.38 -28.03
C ARG A 139 1.84 41.07 -28.43
N VAL A 140 2.76 41.17 -29.38
CA VAL A 140 3.74 40.11 -29.70
C VAL A 140 5.13 40.61 -29.36
N GLN A 141 5.97 39.71 -28.86
CA GLN A 141 7.38 39.98 -28.61
C GLN A 141 8.27 38.97 -29.32
N ARG A 142 9.39 39.45 -29.85
CA ARG A 142 10.42 38.62 -30.46
C ARG A 142 11.54 38.37 -29.45
N LEU A 143 11.97 37.12 -29.33
CA LEU A 143 13.07 36.69 -28.46
C LEU A 143 14.39 36.66 -29.24
N SER A 144 15.51 36.82 -28.54
CA SER A 144 16.84 36.85 -29.16
C SER A 144 17.34 35.49 -29.67
N LYS A 145 16.71 34.39 -29.24
CA LYS A 145 17.05 33.02 -29.62
C LYS A 145 15.82 32.10 -29.54
N ILE A 146 15.86 30.94 -30.19
CA ILE A 146 14.74 29.98 -30.14
C ILE A 146 14.67 29.27 -28.79
N VAL A 147 13.46 28.96 -28.35
CA VAL A 147 13.18 28.21 -27.13
C VAL A 147 13.31 26.71 -27.39
N THR A 148 14.02 26.02 -26.51
CA THR A 148 14.27 24.56 -26.60
C THR A 148 13.51 23.77 -25.55
N GLU A 149 13.13 24.38 -24.44
CA GLU A 149 12.48 23.70 -23.32
C GLU A 149 10.98 23.48 -23.51
N ALA A 150 10.36 24.21 -24.46
CA ALA A 150 8.92 24.19 -24.67
C ALA A 150 8.57 24.21 -26.16
N GLU A 151 7.46 23.56 -26.51
CA GLU A 151 6.85 23.68 -27.82
C GLU A 151 5.95 24.92 -27.88
N TYR A 152 5.94 25.61 -29.03
CA TYR A 152 5.08 26.77 -29.24
C TYR A 152 3.70 26.33 -29.72
N ALA A 153 2.64 26.97 -29.23
CA ALA A 153 1.30 26.75 -29.78
C ALA A 153 1.11 27.64 -31.03
N PRO A 154 0.53 27.14 -32.14
CA PRO A 154 0.15 27.99 -33.25
C PRO A 154 -0.99 28.95 -32.85
N TYR A 155 -1.06 30.09 -33.54
CA TYR A 155 -2.22 30.97 -33.43
C TYR A 155 -3.46 30.30 -34.04
N LEU A 156 -4.61 30.39 -33.37
CA LEU A 156 -5.89 30.06 -33.98
C LEU A 156 -6.24 31.16 -35.00
N THR A 157 -6.02 30.91 -36.29
CA THR A 157 -6.30 31.88 -37.37
C THR A 157 -7.50 31.49 -38.24
N ASP A 158 -8.10 30.33 -38.03
CA ASP A 158 -9.32 29.91 -38.73
C ASP A 158 -10.51 30.81 -38.34
N PRO A 159 -11.03 31.63 -39.27
CA PRO A 159 -12.14 32.53 -38.97
C PRO A 159 -13.43 31.77 -38.61
N GLU A 160 -13.69 30.61 -39.21
CA GLU A 160 -14.89 29.82 -38.92
C GLU A 160 -14.86 29.30 -37.49
N TYR A 161 -13.69 28.88 -37.03
CA TYR A 161 -13.49 28.42 -35.66
C TYR A 161 -13.57 29.58 -34.65
N LEU A 162 -12.91 30.71 -34.93
CA LEU A 162 -12.96 31.92 -34.09
C LEU A 162 -14.38 32.49 -33.93
N ASP A 163 -15.17 32.47 -35.01
CA ASP A 163 -16.55 32.92 -35.02
C ASP A 163 -17.50 31.95 -34.29
N ASN A 164 -17.04 30.79 -33.82
CA ASN A 164 -17.84 29.76 -33.15
C ASN A 164 -17.19 29.23 -31.85
N MET A 165 -16.56 30.12 -31.06
CA MET A 165 -15.90 29.76 -29.80
C MET A 165 -16.86 29.59 -28.61
N LYS A 166 -18.08 30.15 -28.69
CA LYS A 166 -19.09 30.05 -27.63
C LYS A 166 -19.43 28.59 -27.32
N GLY A 167 -19.41 28.21 -26.04
CA GLY A 167 -19.75 26.85 -25.59
C GLY A 167 -18.62 25.83 -25.69
N ARG A 168 -17.46 26.19 -26.25
CA ARG A 168 -16.28 25.31 -26.31
C ARG A 168 -15.50 25.34 -24.99
N LEU A 169 -14.94 24.19 -24.63
CA LEU A 169 -14.05 24.05 -23.48
C LEU A 169 -12.68 24.65 -23.84
N VAL A 170 -12.20 25.54 -23.00
CA VAL A 170 -10.92 26.23 -23.16
C VAL A 170 -10.12 26.03 -21.88
N MET A 171 -8.81 25.91 -22.04
CA MET A 171 -7.88 25.79 -20.92
C MET A 171 -7.09 27.07 -20.75
N ARG A 172 -6.81 27.42 -19.50
CA ARG A 172 -5.97 28.58 -19.19
C ARG A 172 -5.02 28.27 -18.03
N ALA A 173 -3.95 29.05 -17.95
CA ALA A 173 -3.06 29.09 -16.80
C ALA A 173 -2.53 30.52 -16.60
N GLY A 174 -2.43 31.01 -15.37
CA GLY A 174 -1.96 32.36 -15.03
C GLY A 174 -1.62 32.52 -13.54
N SER A 175 -1.05 33.65 -13.15
CA SER A 175 -0.60 33.92 -11.77
C SER A 175 -1.16 35.21 -11.17
N GLY A 176 -2.41 35.55 -11.50
CA GLY A 176 -3.07 36.73 -10.94
C GLY A 176 -3.24 36.70 -9.42
N VAL A 177 -4.11 37.53 -8.86
CA VAL A 177 -4.46 37.43 -7.44
C VAL A 177 -5.17 36.10 -7.21
N GLN A 178 -4.89 35.54 -6.05
CA GLN A 178 -5.16 34.17 -5.73
C GLN A 178 -6.37 34.09 -4.82
N ALA A 179 -7.45 33.45 -5.25
CA ALA A 179 -8.69 33.43 -4.48
C ALA A 179 -9.56 32.19 -4.71
N VAL A 180 -10.32 31.81 -3.68
CA VAL A 180 -11.35 30.77 -3.77
C VAL A 180 -12.74 31.41 -3.67
N ALA A 181 -13.62 31.09 -4.61
CA ALA A 181 -15.01 31.50 -4.60
C ALA A 181 -15.79 30.72 -3.54
N THR A 182 -16.28 31.42 -2.52
CA THR A 182 -17.07 30.84 -1.40
C THR A 182 -18.57 31.07 -1.56
N GLY A 183 -18.98 31.75 -2.63
CA GLY A 183 -20.37 32.05 -2.94
C GLY A 183 -20.53 33.03 -4.10
N ASN A 184 -21.77 33.31 -4.49
CA ASN A 184 -22.06 34.32 -5.50
C ASN A 184 -21.60 35.70 -5.00
N GLY A 185 -20.73 36.38 -5.76
CA GLY A 185 -20.18 37.68 -5.34
C GLY A 185 -19.26 37.61 -4.12
N LYS A 186 -18.79 36.41 -3.72
CA LYS A 186 -17.98 36.20 -2.51
C LYS A 186 -16.77 35.32 -2.81
N GLN A 187 -15.60 35.77 -2.39
CA GLN A 187 -14.36 35.03 -2.48
C GLN A 187 -13.46 35.33 -1.29
N GLU A 188 -12.57 34.39 -1.00
CA GLU A 188 -11.48 34.55 -0.05
C GLU A 188 -10.17 34.72 -0.81
N LYS A 189 -9.43 35.79 -0.54
CA LYS A 189 -8.09 35.98 -1.09
C LYS A 189 -7.11 35.13 -0.29
N ILE A 190 -6.26 34.39 -0.98
CA ILE A 190 -5.31 33.47 -0.37
C ILE A 190 -3.88 34.02 -0.46
N ASP A 191 -3.52 34.65 -1.58
CA ASP A 191 -2.16 35.16 -1.81
C ASP A 191 -2.13 36.29 -2.86
N ALA A 192 -0.98 36.95 -3.02
CA ALA A 192 -0.73 37.98 -4.01
C ALA A 192 -0.40 37.40 -5.39
N SER A 193 -0.43 38.24 -6.43
CA SER A 193 -0.08 37.84 -7.78
C SER A 193 1.42 37.53 -7.95
N TYR A 194 1.75 36.80 -9.01
CA TYR A 194 3.09 36.49 -9.48
C TYR A 194 3.89 35.52 -8.60
N GLY A 195 3.24 34.89 -7.62
CA GLY A 195 3.85 33.82 -6.84
C GLY A 195 4.07 32.57 -7.70
N TYR A 196 3.04 32.14 -8.41
CA TYR A 196 2.99 30.86 -9.16
C TYR A 196 1.66 30.71 -9.93
N LEU A 197 1.53 29.66 -10.76
CA LEU A 197 0.43 29.45 -11.72
C LEU A 197 -0.78 28.66 -11.21
N THR A 198 -2.02 29.11 -11.32
CA THR A 198 -3.11 28.13 -11.45
C THR A 198 -3.71 28.16 -12.81
N GLY A 199 -4.39 27.07 -13.12
CA GLY A 199 -5.08 26.91 -14.35
C GLY A 199 -6.29 26.03 -14.14
N GLY A 200 -7.15 26.06 -15.14
CA GLY A 200 -8.30 25.20 -15.18
C GLY A 200 -9.02 25.38 -16.50
N THR A 201 -10.25 24.93 -16.51
CA THR A 201 -11.14 25.01 -17.65
C THR A 201 -12.03 26.26 -17.60
N LEU A 202 -12.47 26.72 -18.75
CA LEU A 202 -13.48 27.75 -18.91
C LEU A 202 -14.32 27.48 -20.15
N VAL A 203 -15.50 28.10 -20.22
CA VAL A 203 -16.40 28.04 -21.38
C VAL A 203 -16.89 29.43 -21.72
N PHE A 204 -16.69 29.88 -22.95
CA PHE A 204 -17.14 31.21 -23.36
C PHE A 204 -18.66 31.32 -23.44
N GLU A 205 -19.18 32.43 -22.95
CA GLU A 205 -20.62 32.75 -22.97
C GLU A 205 -20.98 33.78 -24.04
N GLY A 206 -20.01 34.61 -24.42
CA GLY A 206 -20.16 35.57 -25.50
C GLY A 206 -18.83 35.94 -26.16
N GLN A 207 -18.95 36.47 -27.37
CA GLN A 207 -17.84 36.87 -28.23
C GLN A 207 -18.26 38.08 -29.07
N ALA A 208 -17.29 38.89 -29.51
CA ALA A 208 -17.49 39.94 -30.50
C ALA A 208 -16.18 40.24 -31.23
N SER A 209 -16.28 40.80 -32.43
CA SER A 209 -15.14 41.29 -33.21
C SER A 209 -15.32 42.76 -33.58
N ALA A 210 -14.21 43.47 -33.76
CA ALA A 210 -14.18 44.83 -34.30
C ALA A 210 -13.10 44.90 -35.40
N PRO A 211 -13.27 45.71 -36.45
CA PRO A 211 -12.23 45.93 -37.44
C PRO A 211 -11.11 46.77 -36.81
N GLY A 212 -9.90 46.21 -36.72
CA GLY A 212 -8.70 46.95 -36.36
C GLY A 212 -7.91 47.33 -37.60
N THR A 213 -7.64 48.61 -37.77
CA THR A 213 -6.75 49.14 -38.81
C THR A 213 -5.33 49.23 -38.26
N GLY A 214 -4.36 48.59 -38.91
CA GLY A 214 -2.97 48.68 -38.47
C GLY A 214 -2.08 47.75 -39.28
N GLU A 215 -0.96 48.29 -39.74
CA GLU A 215 -0.06 47.56 -40.63
C GLU A 215 1.01 46.77 -39.86
N PRO A 216 1.25 45.52 -40.25
CA PRO A 216 2.58 44.94 -40.24
C PRO A 216 3.37 45.24 -41.54
N ASP A 217 2.71 45.67 -42.62
CA ASP A 217 3.32 46.00 -43.93
C ASP A 217 3.06 47.48 -44.30
N PRO A 218 4.08 48.38 -44.29
CA PRO A 218 4.00 49.81 -44.65
C PRO A 218 3.36 50.13 -46.01
N GLU A 219 3.30 49.13 -46.90
CA GLU A 219 2.87 49.27 -48.28
C GLU A 219 1.42 48.76 -48.51
N ASN A 220 0.80 48.09 -47.53
CA ASN A 220 -0.55 47.52 -47.66
C ASN A 220 -1.37 47.58 -46.36
N ALA A 221 -2.23 48.59 -46.25
CA ALA A 221 -3.14 48.76 -45.12
C ALA A 221 -4.17 47.62 -45.06
N LYS A 222 -3.85 46.55 -44.32
CA LYS A 222 -4.75 45.44 -44.04
C LYS A 222 -5.58 45.73 -42.79
N THR A 223 -6.86 45.35 -42.84
CA THR A 223 -7.76 45.35 -41.68
C THR A 223 -7.75 43.97 -41.06
N TYR A 224 -7.44 43.89 -39.76
CA TYR A 224 -7.44 42.64 -39.01
C TYR A 224 -8.60 42.61 -38.02
N PRO A 225 -9.33 41.49 -37.88
CA PRO A 225 -10.37 41.38 -36.87
C PRO A 225 -9.74 41.29 -35.47
N ALA A 226 -10.20 42.15 -34.57
CA ALA A 226 -9.79 42.15 -33.16
C ALA A 226 -10.91 41.51 -32.31
N TYR A 227 -10.73 40.24 -31.95
CA TYR A 227 -11.71 39.44 -31.24
C TYR A 227 -11.66 39.67 -29.72
N ARG A 228 -12.83 39.65 -29.07
CA ARG A 228 -12.98 39.59 -27.61
C ARG A 228 -13.89 38.43 -27.25
N PHE A 229 -13.51 37.70 -26.21
CA PHE A 229 -14.29 36.60 -25.66
C PHE A 229 -14.48 36.83 -24.16
N TRP A 230 -15.63 36.42 -23.60
CA TRP A 230 -15.90 36.60 -22.18
C TRP A 230 -16.74 35.46 -21.60
N TYR A 231 -16.61 35.28 -20.29
CA TYR A 231 -17.35 34.30 -19.50
C TYR A 231 -17.55 34.79 -18.06
N ASN A 232 -18.52 34.18 -17.38
CA ASN A 232 -18.71 34.35 -15.94
C ASN A 232 -18.23 33.10 -15.20
N PHE A 233 -17.51 33.29 -14.09
CA PHE A 233 -17.03 32.21 -13.24
C PHE A 233 -18.21 31.47 -12.59
N LYS A 234 -18.26 30.15 -12.74
CA LYS A 234 -19.39 29.31 -12.33
C LYS A 234 -18.93 28.16 -11.44
N LYS A 235 -19.88 27.54 -10.77
CA LYS A 235 -19.64 26.27 -10.08
C LYS A 235 -19.21 25.18 -11.08
N PRO A 236 -18.42 24.18 -10.63
CA PRO A 236 -18.01 23.06 -11.47
C PRO A 236 -19.21 22.30 -12.04
N SER A 237 -19.06 21.77 -13.25
CA SER A 237 -20.10 21.02 -13.96
C SER A 237 -19.47 20.13 -15.04
N GLU A 238 -20.21 19.17 -15.58
CA GLU A 238 -19.67 18.27 -16.63
C GLU A 238 -19.10 19.01 -17.85
N SER A 239 -19.69 20.15 -18.23
CA SER A 239 -19.20 20.97 -19.35
C SER A 239 -18.08 21.94 -19.00
N ASN A 240 -17.78 22.11 -17.71
CA ASN A 240 -16.68 22.93 -17.20
C ASN A 240 -16.20 22.32 -15.86
N PRO A 241 -15.42 21.22 -15.91
CA PRO A 241 -15.20 20.36 -14.75
C PRO A 241 -14.26 20.98 -13.71
N LEU A 242 -13.34 21.87 -14.10
CA LEU A 242 -12.38 22.51 -13.20
C LEU A 242 -12.35 24.03 -13.46
N PRO A 243 -13.42 24.78 -13.17
CA PRO A 243 -13.56 26.18 -13.58
C PRO A 243 -12.45 27.05 -13.00
N SER A 244 -11.85 27.91 -13.83
CA SER A 244 -10.85 28.92 -13.44
C SER A 244 -11.24 30.32 -13.97
N GLY A 245 -11.15 31.34 -13.10
CA GLY A 245 -11.49 32.74 -13.39
C GLY A 245 -10.29 33.68 -13.29
N GLY A 246 -10.30 34.79 -14.03
CA GLY A 246 -9.19 35.76 -14.09
C GLY A 246 -9.29 36.83 -13.02
N LEU A 247 -8.18 37.19 -12.38
CA LEU A 247 -8.10 38.29 -11.42
C LEU A 247 -6.96 39.26 -11.79
N SER A 248 -6.78 40.34 -11.02
CA SER A 248 -5.70 41.30 -11.24
C SER A 248 -4.34 40.57 -11.25
N GLY A 249 -3.51 40.80 -12.26
CA GLY A 249 -2.25 40.08 -12.48
C GLY A 249 -2.37 38.86 -13.40
N ASP A 250 -3.58 38.43 -13.78
CA ASP A 250 -3.77 37.45 -14.87
C ASP A 250 -3.72 38.11 -16.25
N SER A 251 -3.51 39.43 -16.34
CA SER A 251 -3.36 40.14 -17.61
C SER A 251 -2.25 39.51 -18.44
N GLY A 252 -2.54 39.17 -19.69
CA GLY A 252 -1.60 38.48 -20.58
C GLY A 252 -1.67 36.95 -20.52
N SER A 253 -2.33 36.37 -19.50
CA SER A 253 -2.31 34.92 -19.30
C SER A 253 -2.97 34.13 -20.44
N PRO A 254 -2.37 33.01 -20.85
CA PRO A 254 -2.78 32.22 -22.02
C PRO A 254 -4.16 31.59 -21.89
N CYS A 255 -4.87 31.51 -23.03
CA CYS A 255 -6.03 30.64 -23.21
C CYS A 255 -5.89 29.82 -24.50
N TYR A 256 -6.13 28.51 -24.39
CA TYR A 256 -5.97 27.54 -25.46
C TYR A 256 -7.23 26.74 -25.71
N VAL A 257 -7.47 26.41 -26.98
CA VAL A 257 -8.53 25.50 -27.39
C VAL A 257 -7.91 24.34 -28.16
N TYR A 258 -8.45 23.14 -27.96
CA TYR A 258 -8.07 22.00 -28.78
C TYR A 258 -8.91 22.04 -30.07
N ASN A 259 -8.27 22.40 -31.17
CA ASN A 259 -8.94 22.45 -32.47
C ASN A 259 -8.99 21.04 -33.07
N GLU A 260 -10.19 20.48 -33.15
CA GLU A 260 -10.41 19.12 -33.63
C GLU A 260 -10.10 18.96 -35.13
N ASN A 261 -10.10 20.06 -35.90
CA ASN A 261 -9.78 20.05 -37.32
C ASN A 261 -8.27 19.95 -37.57
N SER A 262 -7.47 20.66 -36.77
CA SER A 262 -6.01 20.62 -36.89
C SER A 262 -5.36 19.53 -36.02
N GLY A 263 -6.09 19.01 -35.03
CA GLY A 263 -5.59 18.03 -34.06
C GLY A 263 -4.58 18.63 -33.09
N LYS A 264 -4.62 19.95 -32.88
CA LYS A 264 -3.63 20.68 -32.08
C LYS A 264 -4.29 21.60 -31.07
N TRP A 265 -3.55 21.87 -30.00
CA TRP A 265 -3.84 22.99 -29.13
C TRP A 265 -3.43 24.29 -29.82
N GLU A 266 -4.37 25.23 -29.90
CA GLU A 266 -4.16 26.51 -30.58
C GLU A 266 -4.43 27.66 -29.62
N TRP A 267 -3.64 28.72 -29.75
CA TRP A 267 -3.78 29.91 -28.94
C TRP A 267 -5.02 30.69 -29.34
N VAL A 268 -5.94 30.89 -28.40
CA VAL A 268 -7.16 31.68 -28.60
C VAL A 268 -6.86 33.15 -28.40
N GLY A 269 -6.23 33.51 -27.28
CA GLY A 269 -6.01 34.88 -26.86
C GLY A 269 -5.40 34.98 -25.46
N ALA A 270 -5.19 36.22 -25.02
CA ALA A 270 -4.66 36.54 -23.69
C ALA A 270 -5.73 37.19 -22.82
N ALA A 271 -5.80 36.82 -21.54
CA ALA A 271 -6.68 37.46 -20.57
C ALA A 271 -6.37 38.96 -20.47
N GLN A 272 -7.42 39.78 -20.42
CA GLN A 272 -7.29 41.23 -20.57
C GLN A 272 -7.81 41.98 -19.34
N SER A 273 -9.04 41.69 -18.92
CA SER A 273 -9.64 42.36 -17.77
C SER A 273 -10.66 41.46 -17.08
N ALA A 274 -10.94 41.83 -15.83
CA ALA A 274 -11.80 41.08 -14.93
C ALA A 274 -12.58 42.06 -14.03
N SER A 275 -13.82 41.70 -13.68
CA SER A 275 -14.64 42.49 -12.74
C SER A 275 -15.59 41.61 -11.93
N GLY A 276 -15.97 42.06 -10.74
CA GLY A 276 -16.78 41.26 -9.81
C GLY A 276 -15.93 40.34 -8.93
N SER A 277 -16.58 39.41 -8.24
CA SER A 277 -15.92 38.47 -7.31
C SER A 277 -16.71 37.17 -7.15
N GLY A 278 -16.05 36.09 -6.73
CA GLY A 278 -16.67 34.80 -6.47
C GLY A 278 -17.41 34.21 -7.67
N TYR A 279 -18.42 33.38 -7.40
CA TYR A 279 -19.30 32.91 -8.46
C TYR A 279 -20.06 34.08 -9.10
N GLY A 280 -20.04 34.16 -10.43
CA GLY A 280 -20.54 35.29 -11.22
C GLY A 280 -19.49 36.36 -11.56
N GLN A 281 -18.24 36.20 -11.15
CA GLN A 281 -17.13 37.07 -11.58
C GLN A 281 -16.98 37.03 -13.11
N PHE A 282 -16.82 38.19 -13.73
CA PHE A 282 -16.68 38.34 -15.18
C PHE A 282 -15.21 38.42 -15.60
N THR A 283 -14.79 37.58 -16.54
CA THR A 283 -13.46 37.64 -17.16
C THR A 283 -13.58 37.77 -18.67
N GLN A 284 -12.73 38.62 -19.27
CA GLN A 284 -12.62 38.77 -20.72
C GLN A 284 -11.17 38.67 -21.21
N MET A 285 -11.03 38.29 -22.47
CA MET A 285 -9.73 38.13 -23.14
C MET A 285 -9.74 38.71 -24.55
N ARG A 286 -8.55 39.03 -25.04
CA ARG A 286 -8.31 39.65 -26.35
C ARG A 286 -7.54 38.72 -27.28
N SER A 287 -7.90 38.76 -28.55
CA SER A 287 -7.25 37.99 -29.61
C SER A 287 -6.96 38.86 -30.83
N GLY A 288 -5.71 38.81 -31.28
CA GLY A 288 -5.19 39.48 -32.47
C GLY A 288 -4.43 38.50 -33.36
N ASN A 289 -4.89 37.26 -33.42
CA ASN A 289 -4.16 36.11 -33.96
C ASN A 289 -3.70 36.28 -35.42
N GLN A 290 -4.56 36.75 -36.32
CA GLN A 290 -4.18 36.93 -37.73
C GLN A 290 -3.10 38.02 -37.90
N TRP A 291 -3.25 39.15 -37.18
CA TRP A 291 -2.23 40.21 -37.19
C TRP A 291 -0.89 39.71 -36.64
N ALA A 292 -0.96 38.94 -35.55
CA ALA A 292 0.22 38.37 -34.91
C ALA A 292 0.94 37.38 -35.81
N SER A 293 0.20 36.51 -36.49
CA SER A 293 0.74 35.57 -37.49
C SER A 293 1.45 36.32 -38.62
N ASP A 294 0.78 37.29 -39.24
CA ASP A 294 1.37 38.11 -40.33
C ASP A 294 2.63 38.87 -39.86
N TYR A 295 2.64 39.37 -38.62
CA TYR A 295 3.81 40.04 -38.04
C TYR A 295 4.98 39.09 -37.83
N VAL A 296 4.74 37.90 -37.28
CA VAL A 296 5.77 36.86 -37.12
C VAL A 296 6.31 36.43 -38.49
N ASP A 297 5.43 36.26 -39.48
CA ASP A 297 5.79 35.86 -40.84
C ASP A 297 6.55 36.94 -41.60
N SER A 298 6.42 38.22 -41.23
CA SER A 298 7.16 39.33 -41.85
C SER A 298 8.68 39.22 -41.71
N PHE A 299 9.17 38.45 -40.73
CA PHE A 299 10.60 38.18 -40.54
C PHE A 299 11.12 37.07 -41.46
N ASN A 300 10.23 36.28 -42.07
CA ASN A 300 10.61 35.10 -42.83
C ASN A 300 11.08 35.47 -44.24
N ARG A 301 12.26 34.95 -44.59
CA ARG A 301 12.82 35.02 -45.93
C ARG A 301 13.00 33.60 -46.46
N THR A 302 12.28 33.25 -47.53
CA THR A 302 12.42 31.94 -48.17
C THR A 302 13.57 31.95 -49.18
N ILE A 303 14.45 30.97 -49.06
CA ILE A 303 15.56 30.69 -49.96
C ILE A 303 15.19 29.45 -50.76
N SER A 304 14.77 29.64 -52.01
CA SER A 304 14.41 28.54 -52.92
C SER A 304 15.65 28.00 -53.61
N VAL A 305 16.06 26.78 -53.25
CA VAL A 305 17.27 26.14 -53.78
C VAL A 305 16.98 25.29 -55.01
N ALA A 306 17.70 25.55 -56.09
CA ALA A 306 17.63 24.82 -57.35
C ALA A 306 18.27 23.42 -57.25
N ALA A 307 17.92 22.54 -58.18
CA ALA A 307 18.32 21.12 -58.16
C ALA A 307 19.83 20.84 -58.36
N SER A 308 20.62 21.81 -58.81
CA SER A 308 22.05 21.62 -59.08
C SER A 308 22.88 22.87 -58.79
N GLY A 309 24.10 22.65 -58.30
CA GLY A 309 25.07 23.70 -57.96
C GLY A 309 24.94 24.14 -56.50
N ASP A 310 26.07 24.54 -55.91
CA ASP A 310 26.11 24.98 -54.51
C ASP A 310 25.49 26.36 -54.34
N VAL A 311 24.86 26.58 -53.18
CA VAL A 311 24.39 27.90 -52.75
C VAL A 311 25.53 28.59 -52.01
N LEU A 312 26.02 29.71 -52.53
CA LEU A 312 27.05 30.51 -51.86
C LEU A 312 26.37 31.45 -50.87
N TRP A 313 26.66 31.28 -49.58
CA TRP A 313 26.18 32.16 -48.52
C TRP A 313 27.23 33.23 -48.21
N ASN A 314 27.02 34.45 -48.72
CA ASN A 314 27.92 35.56 -48.52
C ASN A 314 27.72 36.21 -47.13
N VAL A 315 28.82 36.69 -46.56
CA VAL A 315 28.82 37.45 -45.30
C VAL A 315 28.01 38.74 -45.42
N THR A 316 27.54 39.21 -44.27
CA THR A 316 26.86 40.50 -44.15
C THR A 316 27.83 41.67 -44.29
N ASP A 317 27.36 42.77 -44.88
CA ASP A 317 28.07 44.04 -44.92
C ASP A 317 28.00 44.80 -43.57
N ALA A 318 28.46 46.04 -43.54
CA ALA A 318 28.45 46.88 -42.34
C ALA A 318 27.04 47.26 -41.86
N ASP A 319 26.03 47.12 -42.72
CA ASP A 319 24.63 47.41 -42.43
C ASP A 319 23.84 46.13 -42.10
N GLY A 320 24.48 44.96 -42.18
CA GLY A 320 23.85 43.67 -41.90
C GLY A 320 23.21 43.01 -43.12
N ASN A 321 23.39 43.54 -44.33
CA ASN A 321 22.82 42.94 -45.55
C ASN A 321 23.75 41.85 -46.08
N GLY A 322 23.19 40.67 -46.37
CA GLY A 322 23.90 39.56 -46.99
C GLY A 322 23.12 38.95 -48.14
N THR A 323 23.75 38.05 -48.87
CA THR A 323 23.15 37.44 -50.07
C THR A 323 23.40 35.94 -50.13
N PHE A 324 22.43 35.19 -50.67
CA PHE A 324 22.61 33.85 -51.21
C PHE A 324 22.72 33.89 -52.72
N VAL A 325 23.72 33.22 -53.30
CA VAL A 325 23.94 33.17 -54.76
C VAL A 325 23.96 31.72 -55.25
N GLN A 326 23.10 31.39 -56.22
CA GLN A 326 23.09 30.08 -56.88
C GLN A 326 22.71 30.24 -58.36
N GLY A 327 23.51 29.70 -59.29
CA GLY A 327 23.19 29.72 -60.72
C GLY A 327 22.95 31.12 -61.33
N GLY A 328 23.54 32.17 -60.73
CA GLY A 328 23.35 33.57 -61.13
C GLY A 328 22.12 34.26 -60.50
N VAL A 329 21.29 33.54 -59.74
CA VAL A 329 20.19 34.13 -58.96
C VAL A 329 20.73 34.56 -57.60
N THR A 330 20.38 35.78 -57.19
CA THR A 330 20.75 36.36 -55.89
C THR A 330 19.49 36.54 -55.04
N THR A 331 19.54 36.09 -53.78
CA THR A 331 18.48 36.30 -52.78
C THR A 331 19.05 37.04 -51.59
N ASP A 332 18.53 38.24 -51.32
CA ASP A 332 18.98 39.05 -50.19
C ASP A 332 18.37 38.57 -48.87
N TYR A 333 19.15 38.76 -47.80
CA TYR A 333 18.72 38.59 -46.41
C TYR A 333 19.40 39.62 -45.51
N THR A 334 18.85 39.83 -44.32
CA THR A 334 19.43 40.66 -43.26
C THR A 334 19.87 39.78 -42.10
N GLY A 335 21.15 39.84 -41.75
CA GLY A 335 21.76 39.23 -40.56
C GLY A 335 22.39 40.29 -39.66
N LEU A 336 23.33 39.91 -38.79
CA LEU A 336 24.11 40.89 -38.02
C LEU A 336 25.31 41.39 -38.82
N ALA A 337 25.62 42.68 -38.72
CA ALA A 337 26.83 43.25 -39.28
C ALA A 337 28.09 42.61 -38.71
N ALA A 338 29.15 42.52 -39.52
CA ALA A 338 30.40 41.88 -39.13
C ALA A 338 30.99 42.44 -37.81
N GLY A 339 31.35 41.54 -36.88
CA GLY A 339 31.93 41.88 -35.57
C GLY A 339 30.92 42.08 -34.44
N LEU A 340 29.62 42.16 -34.76
CA LEU A 340 28.54 42.04 -33.77
C LEU A 340 28.24 40.57 -33.48
N ARG A 341 27.54 40.32 -32.36
CA ARG A 341 27.10 38.97 -31.96
C ARG A 341 25.70 38.93 -31.39
N GLY A 342 25.04 37.79 -31.58
CA GLY A 342 23.83 37.41 -30.87
C GLY A 342 24.06 36.95 -29.42
N ASP A 343 22.99 36.55 -28.75
CA ASP A 343 23.02 36.01 -27.38
C ASP A 343 23.48 34.54 -27.33
N THR A 344 23.58 33.87 -28.49
CA THR A 344 24.10 32.51 -28.64
C THR A 344 25.61 32.46 -28.84
N SER A 345 26.30 33.60 -28.79
CA SER A 345 27.77 33.65 -28.85
C SER A 345 28.32 34.62 -27.83
N THR A 346 29.56 34.39 -27.41
CA THR A 346 30.37 35.33 -26.61
C THR A 346 31.42 36.07 -27.43
N LYS A 347 31.52 35.81 -28.74
CA LYS A 347 32.56 36.35 -29.62
C LYS A 347 32.07 37.59 -30.37
N GLY A 348 32.67 38.75 -30.09
CA GLY A 348 32.28 40.03 -30.70
C GLY A 348 31.50 40.94 -29.75
N THR A 349 31.03 42.07 -30.27
CA THR A 349 30.27 43.06 -29.49
C THR A 349 28.79 42.69 -29.48
N GLN A 350 28.17 42.62 -28.30
CA GLN A 350 26.75 42.25 -28.19
C GLN A 350 25.88 43.24 -28.98
N ALA A 351 25.03 42.71 -29.87
CA ALA A 351 24.12 43.52 -30.66
C ALA A 351 23.04 44.21 -29.80
N THR A 352 22.60 45.37 -30.27
CA THR A 352 21.44 46.09 -29.70
C THR A 352 20.13 45.36 -30.02
N ASN A 353 19.04 45.75 -29.34
CA ASN A 353 17.71 45.19 -29.59
C ASN A 353 17.25 45.43 -31.04
N GLU A 354 17.50 46.65 -31.53
CA GLU A 354 17.13 47.07 -32.88
C GLU A 354 17.88 46.25 -33.94
N GLN A 355 19.19 46.04 -33.73
CA GLN A 355 20.01 45.22 -34.63
C GLN A 355 19.56 43.75 -34.65
N LEU A 356 19.25 43.16 -33.50
CA LEU A 356 18.75 41.78 -33.43
C LEU A 356 17.38 41.63 -34.08
N ASN A 357 16.47 42.59 -33.87
CA ASN A 357 15.13 42.54 -34.43
C ASN A 357 15.10 42.70 -35.95
N ALA A 358 16.09 43.37 -36.55
CA ALA A 358 16.16 43.52 -38.00
C ALA A 358 16.51 42.21 -38.74
N CYS A 359 17.10 41.22 -38.08
CA CYS A 359 17.55 40.00 -38.72
C CYS A 359 16.38 39.11 -39.21
N ASN A 360 16.51 38.50 -40.39
CA ASN A 360 15.49 37.60 -40.95
C ASN A 360 15.59 36.18 -40.39
N ASN A 361 14.45 35.50 -40.29
CA ASN A 361 14.43 34.04 -40.24
C ASN A 361 14.62 33.51 -41.67
N LEU A 362 15.50 32.54 -41.86
CA LEU A 362 15.86 32.02 -43.18
C LEU A 362 15.22 30.65 -43.37
N ILE A 363 14.31 30.53 -44.34
CA ILE A 363 13.57 29.30 -44.64
C ILE A 363 14.16 28.66 -45.90
N PHE A 364 14.90 27.59 -45.74
CA PHE A 364 15.48 26.82 -46.83
C PHE A 364 14.50 25.77 -47.34
N ASP A 365 14.11 25.90 -48.61
CA ASP A 365 13.18 25.01 -49.31
C ASP A 365 13.67 24.76 -50.75
N GLY A 366 12.94 23.96 -51.53
CA GLY A 366 13.29 23.60 -52.90
C GLY A 366 13.78 22.16 -53.01
N SER A 367 14.91 21.93 -53.67
CA SER A 367 15.42 20.58 -53.98
C SER A 367 16.38 20.00 -52.93
N GLY A 368 16.79 20.77 -51.92
CA GLY A 368 17.92 20.42 -51.06
C GLY A 368 19.28 20.77 -51.71
N GLY A 369 20.39 20.50 -51.01
CA GLY A 369 21.74 20.66 -51.56
C GLY A 369 22.79 21.19 -50.57
N THR A 370 23.91 21.70 -51.09
CA THR A 370 25.01 22.24 -50.28
C THR A 370 24.94 23.77 -50.19
N ILE A 371 25.03 24.30 -48.99
CA ILE A 371 25.17 25.73 -48.69
C ILE A 371 26.58 25.98 -48.19
N VAL A 372 27.37 26.79 -48.90
CA VAL A 372 28.79 27.03 -48.61
C VAL A 372 28.97 28.45 -48.06
N LEU A 373 29.40 28.56 -46.80
CA LEU A 373 29.74 29.84 -46.19
C LEU A 373 30.97 30.45 -46.87
N GLN A 374 30.87 31.72 -47.27
CA GLN A 374 31.99 32.49 -47.83
C GLN A 374 32.74 33.29 -46.74
N GLY A 375 32.30 33.21 -45.49
CA GLY A 375 32.93 33.76 -44.30
C GLY A 375 32.06 33.47 -43.06
N SER A 376 32.44 33.98 -41.90
CA SER A 376 31.63 33.79 -40.68
C SER A 376 30.36 34.64 -40.71
N VAL A 377 29.23 34.03 -40.35
CA VAL A 377 27.91 34.66 -40.34
C VAL A 377 27.28 34.51 -38.95
N ASP A 378 26.67 35.58 -38.46
CA ASP A 378 25.78 35.57 -37.30
C ASP A 378 24.41 36.08 -37.73
N THR A 379 23.37 35.26 -37.55
CA THR A 379 21.99 35.63 -37.92
C THR A 379 21.22 36.34 -36.82
N GLY A 380 21.86 36.68 -35.70
CA GLY A 380 21.23 37.40 -34.58
C GLY A 380 20.01 36.65 -34.04
N ALA A 381 18.85 37.31 -34.02
CA ALA A 381 17.58 36.70 -33.62
C ALA A 381 16.87 35.92 -34.76
N GLY A 382 17.51 35.78 -35.92
CA GLY A 382 17.02 35.02 -37.07
C GLY A 382 17.31 33.52 -36.93
N SER A 383 16.27 32.68 -37.02
CA SER A 383 16.42 31.22 -37.05
C SER A 383 16.68 30.69 -38.46
N LEU A 384 17.16 29.45 -38.55
CA LEU A 384 17.35 28.72 -39.82
C LEU A 384 16.38 27.55 -39.89
N THR A 385 15.40 27.62 -40.78
CA THR A 385 14.38 26.59 -40.97
C THR A 385 14.68 25.76 -42.21
N PHE A 386 14.62 24.43 -42.09
CA PHE A 386 14.91 23.51 -43.18
C PHE A 386 13.73 22.57 -43.45
N ASN A 387 13.24 22.59 -44.70
CA ASN A 387 12.13 21.76 -45.17
C ASN A 387 12.58 20.55 -46.01
N ARG A 388 13.88 20.46 -46.30
CA ARG A 388 14.53 19.46 -47.17
C ARG A 388 15.91 19.14 -46.64
N ASP A 389 16.57 18.17 -47.27
CA ASP A 389 17.92 17.76 -46.89
C ASP A 389 18.97 18.77 -47.35
N TYR A 390 19.85 19.19 -46.44
CA TYR A 390 20.90 20.18 -46.71
C TYR A 390 22.24 19.84 -46.06
N VAL A 391 23.32 20.27 -46.70
CA VAL A 391 24.68 20.28 -46.13
C VAL A 391 25.15 21.71 -45.93
N LEU A 392 25.51 22.08 -44.70
CA LEU A 392 26.17 23.36 -44.39
C LEU A 392 27.68 23.16 -44.39
N SER A 393 28.38 23.84 -45.30
CA SER A 393 29.81 23.66 -45.54
C SER A 393 30.61 24.95 -45.26
N ASP A 394 31.80 24.79 -44.69
CA ASP A 394 32.78 25.87 -44.50
C ASP A 394 33.63 26.11 -45.76
N GLY A 395 33.39 25.36 -46.84
CA GLY A 395 34.19 25.42 -48.07
C GLY A 395 35.64 24.96 -47.88
N GLY A 396 35.94 24.20 -46.82
CA GLY A 396 37.29 23.76 -46.44
C GLY A 396 38.05 24.76 -45.56
N ASP A 397 37.41 25.83 -45.09
CA ASP A 397 38.01 26.87 -44.25
C ASP A 397 37.36 26.91 -42.87
N SER A 398 37.94 26.16 -41.93
CA SER A 398 37.47 26.04 -40.54
C SER A 398 37.39 27.36 -39.75
N SER A 399 37.89 28.47 -40.29
CA SER A 399 37.70 29.80 -39.69
C SER A 399 36.30 30.37 -39.92
N ARG A 400 35.55 29.82 -40.91
CA ARG A 400 34.18 30.21 -41.24
C ARG A 400 33.21 29.53 -40.31
N ARG A 401 32.51 30.34 -39.53
CA ARG A 401 31.61 29.88 -38.46
C ARG A 401 30.20 30.40 -38.65
N LEU A 402 29.25 29.68 -38.08
CA LEU A 402 27.85 30.07 -38.04
C LEU A 402 27.40 30.19 -36.60
N ASN A 403 26.87 31.36 -36.26
CA ASN A 403 26.04 31.57 -35.09
C ASN A 403 24.63 31.96 -35.53
N THR A 404 23.64 31.47 -34.80
CA THR A 404 22.23 31.68 -35.16
C THR A 404 21.37 31.66 -33.91
N ALA A 405 20.16 32.21 -34.00
CA ALA A 405 19.12 32.03 -32.99
C ALA A 405 18.78 30.55 -32.78
N GLY A 406 18.94 29.72 -33.82
CA GLY A 406 18.83 28.27 -33.77
C GLY A 406 18.34 27.64 -35.08
N PHE A 407 18.51 26.32 -35.16
CA PHE A 407 18.08 25.44 -36.25
C PHE A 407 16.66 24.91 -35.99
N VAL A 408 15.78 25.04 -36.97
CA VAL A 408 14.44 24.44 -37.01
C VAL A 408 14.44 23.43 -38.15
N VAL A 409 14.62 22.14 -37.85
CA VAL A 409 14.60 21.11 -38.91
C VAL A 409 13.26 20.42 -38.87
N ASN A 410 12.47 20.63 -39.92
CA ASN A 410 11.12 20.11 -39.99
C ASN A 410 11.11 18.60 -40.28
N LYS A 411 9.98 17.97 -39.95
CA LYS A 411 9.77 16.53 -40.15
C LYS A 411 10.10 16.12 -41.59
N GLY A 412 10.94 15.10 -41.74
CA GLY A 412 11.34 14.56 -43.04
C GLY A 412 12.51 15.28 -43.72
N ALA A 413 13.15 16.25 -43.04
CA ALA A 413 14.39 16.86 -43.48
C ALA A 413 15.58 16.43 -42.61
N ALA A 414 16.76 16.36 -43.21
CA ALA A 414 18.03 16.13 -42.52
C ALA A 414 19.07 17.21 -42.90
N VAL A 415 19.67 17.84 -41.89
CA VAL A 415 20.70 18.87 -42.07
C VAL A 415 22.03 18.36 -41.58
N THR A 416 23.01 18.22 -42.46
CA THR A 416 24.39 17.91 -42.09
C THR A 416 25.21 19.19 -42.00
N THR A 417 25.72 19.54 -40.83
CA THR A 417 26.63 20.67 -40.67
C THR A 417 28.08 20.20 -40.55
N LEU A 418 28.93 20.69 -41.45
CA LEU A 418 30.38 20.49 -41.41
C LEU A 418 31.09 21.60 -40.61
N LEU A 419 30.35 22.64 -40.27
CA LEU A 419 30.83 23.84 -39.59
C LEU A 419 31.31 23.53 -38.16
N THR A 420 32.11 24.44 -37.60
CA THR A 420 32.49 24.41 -36.18
C THR A 420 32.12 25.71 -35.48
N GLY A 421 31.77 25.61 -34.21
CA GLY A 421 31.69 26.72 -33.27
C GLY A 421 32.89 26.75 -32.32
N ALA A 422 33.07 27.88 -31.65
CA ALA A 422 34.09 28.08 -30.64
C ALA A 422 33.55 27.94 -29.22
N SER A 423 34.45 27.82 -28.25
CA SER A 423 34.07 27.88 -26.83
C SER A 423 33.32 29.19 -26.54
N GLY A 424 32.12 29.03 -25.98
CA GLY A 424 31.19 30.11 -25.66
C GLY A 424 30.20 30.43 -26.78
N ASP A 425 30.16 29.64 -27.85
CA ASP A 425 29.04 29.57 -28.79
C ASP A 425 28.04 28.50 -28.32
N GLU A 426 26.75 28.73 -28.57
CA GLU A 426 25.62 27.86 -28.24
C GLU A 426 24.81 27.61 -29.53
N TRP A 427 24.70 26.35 -29.94
CA TRP A 427 23.84 25.95 -31.04
C TRP A 427 22.53 25.41 -30.52
N ARG A 428 21.42 25.90 -31.06
CA ARG A 428 20.07 25.51 -30.63
C ARG A 428 19.36 24.74 -31.71
N LYS A 429 18.65 23.66 -31.38
CA LYS A 429 17.92 22.84 -32.35
C LYS A 429 16.53 22.46 -31.84
N ILE A 430 15.53 22.65 -32.69
CA ILE A 430 14.17 22.11 -32.50
C ILE A 430 13.62 21.49 -33.80
N GLY A 431 12.41 20.95 -33.74
CA GLY A 431 11.72 20.31 -34.85
C GLY A 431 12.04 18.83 -34.98
N GLU A 432 11.17 18.09 -35.68
CA GLU A 432 11.19 16.62 -35.76
C GLU A 432 12.23 16.04 -36.74
N GLY A 433 12.89 16.86 -37.55
CA GLY A 433 13.94 16.41 -38.47
C GLY A 433 15.32 16.33 -37.84
N ASP A 434 16.27 15.79 -38.59
CA ASP A 434 17.60 15.42 -38.10
C ASP A 434 18.60 16.57 -38.27
N LEU A 435 19.39 16.86 -37.22
CA LEU A 435 20.62 17.66 -37.33
C LEU A 435 21.83 16.75 -37.11
N ILE A 436 22.68 16.63 -38.12
CA ILE A 436 23.90 15.82 -38.10
C ILE A 436 25.10 16.77 -37.97
N VAL A 437 25.82 16.68 -36.85
CA VAL A 437 27.02 17.48 -36.60
C VAL A 437 28.24 16.66 -37.01
N SER A 438 28.82 16.99 -38.17
CA SER A 438 29.88 16.21 -38.81
C SER A 438 31.06 17.05 -39.31
N GLY A 439 31.98 16.44 -40.05
CA GLY A 439 33.22 17.06 -40.53
C GLY A 439 34.44 16.75 -39.66
N HIS A 440 35.50 17.54 -39.82
CA HIS A 440 36.79 17.30 -39.18
C HIS A 440 37.08 18.24 -38.01
N GLY A 441 37.87 17.76 -37.05
CA GLY A 441 38.32 18.54 -35.89
C GLY A 441 37.24 18.74 -34.84
N ASN A 442 37.53 19.58 -33.85
CA ASN A 442 36.66 19.77 -32.69
C ASN A 442 35.64 20.88 -32.90
N ASN A 443 34.37 20.61 -32.60
CA ASN A 443 33.35 21.63 -32.45
C ASN A 443 33.20 22.03 -30.98
N ALA A 444 33.69 23.21 -30.60
CA ALA A 444 33.71 23.69 -29.22
C ALA A 444 32.44 24.41 -28.75
N ALA A 445 31.38 24.42 -29.57
CA ALA A 445 30.08 24.94 -29.18
C ALA A 445 29.37 23.99 -28.19
N ASP A 446 28.57 24.57 -27.30
CA ASP A 446 27.53 23.84 -26.59
C ASP A 446 26.33 23.65 -27.52
N ILE A 447 25.60 22.54 -27.39
CA ILE A 447 24.39 22.29 -28.15
C ILE A 447 23.20 22.13 -27.20
N ASN A 448 22.15 22.92 -27.40
CA ASN A 448 20.91 22.86 -26.65
C ASN A 448 19.79 22.42 -27.61
N VAL A 449 19.14 21.30 -27.32
CA VAL A 449 18.19 20.65 -28.23
C VAL A 449 16.85 20.40 -27.54
N GLY A 450 15.77 20.52 -28.30
CA GLY A 450 14.42 20.17 -27.89
C GLY A 450 13.51 19.73 -29.04
N GLY A 451 12.23 19.53 -28.74
CA GLY A 451 11.26 18.98 -29.69
C GLY A 451 11.39 17.46 -29.86
N GLY A 452 10.97 16.92 -31.00
CA GLY A 452 10.86 15.47 -31.26
C GLY A 452 11.85 14.87 -32.27
N GLY A 453 12.89 15.60 -32.68
CA GLY A 453 13.83 15.17 -33.74
C GLY A 453 15.15 14.61 -33.22
N ASN A 454 16.00 14.13 -34.14
CA ASN A 454 17.32 13.61 -33.79
C ASN A 454 18.42 14.68 -33.86
N LEU A 455 19.35 14.62 -32.91
CA LEU A 455 20.68 15.22 -33.01
C LEU A 455 21.70 14.10 -33.16
N ILE A 456 22.37 14.01 -34.31
CA ILE A 456 23.37 12.99 -34.60
C ILE A 456 24.75 13.61 -34.45
N LEU A 457 25.57 13.05 -33.57
CA LEU A 457 26.93 13.49 -33.31
C LEU A 457 27.91 12.56 -34.04
N ASP A 458 28.47 13.03 -35.16
CA ASP A 458 29.28 12.24 -36.08
C ASP A 458 30.49 13.00 -36.60
N ARG A 459 31.45 13.27 -35.72
CA ARG A 459 32.63 14.08 -36.03
C ARG A 459 33.95 13.33 -35.80
N ASP A 460 34.93 13.62 -36.65
CA ASP A 460 36.34 13.23 -36.47
C ASP A 460 37.01 14.18 -35.46
N GLY A 461 36.62 14.00 -34.20
CA GLY A 461 36.83 14.91 -33.07
C GLY A 461 35.60 14.84 -32.14
N TYR A 462 35.46 15.79 -31.22
CA TYR A 462 34.19 15.92 -30.49
C TYR A 462 33.22 16.83 -31.27
N ALA A 463 31.97 16.40 -31.39
CA ALA A 463 30.88 17.10 -32.08
C ALA A 463 30.26 18.21 -31.22
N ALA A 464 30.39 18.14 -29.90
CA ALA A 464 29.93 19.18 -28.99
C ALA A 464 30.81 19.25 -27.73
N ARG A 465 30.85 20.43 -27.10
CA ARG A 465 31.38 20.55 -25.74
C ARG A 465 30.39 19.98 -24.74
N ASN A 466 29.24 20.61 -24.57
CA ASN A 466 28.13 20.08 -23.78
C ASN A 466 26.90 19.85 -24.67
N VAL A 467 26.04 18.91 -24.28
CA VAL A 467 24.75 18.67 -24.94
C VAL A 467 23.63 18.75 -23.91
N LYS A 468 22.75 19.74 -24.05
CA LYS A 468 21.56 19.91 -23.22
C LYS A 468 20.32 19.41 -23.97
N LEU A 469 19.58 18.48 -23.36
CA LEU A 469 18.38 17.85 -23.91
C LEU A 469 17.14 18.35 -23.15
N ASN A 470 16.10 18.77 -23.87
CA ASN A 470 14.84 19.20 -23.26
C ASN A 470 13.63 18.72 -24.07
N GLY A 471 12.44 18.85 -23.47
CA GLY A 471 11.15 18.63 -24.11
C GLY A 471 10.74 17.16 -24.23
N GLY A 472 11.58 16.21 -23.80
CA GLY A 472 11.29 14.77 -23.68
C GLY A 472 11.20 13.98 -24.98
N GLY A 473 10.98 14.63 -26.11
CA GLY A 473 10.90 13.96 -27.42
C GLY A 473 12.25 13.81 -28.16
N VAL A 474 13.31 14.45 -27.68
CA VAL A 474 14.58 14.52 -28.40
C VAL A 474 15.38 13.22 -28.24
N MET A 475 16.04 12.80 -29.33
CA MET A 475 17.03 11.73 -29.32
C MET A 475 18.40 12.25 -29.77
N VAL A 476 19.42 12.08 -28.93
CA VAL A 476 20.81 12.38 -29.24
C VAL A 476 21.55 11.08 -29.56
N ARG A 477 21.98 10.90 -30.80
CA ARG A 477 22.65 9.69 -31.27
C ARG A 477 24.16 9.88 -31.38
N LEU A 478 24.92 8.92 -30.86
CA LEU A 478 26.38 8.90 -30.97
C LEU A 478 26.83 8.05 -32.16
N ALA A 479 27.53 8.62 -33.14
CA ALA A 479 28.13 7.85 -34.24
C ALA A 479 29.56 7.35 -33.93
N GLY A 480 30.09 7.73 -32.77
CA GLY A 480 31.40 7.33 -32.29
C GLY A 480 31.54 7.52 -30.77
N GLU A 481 32.66 7.03 -30.22
CA GLU A 481 33.04 7.36 -28.84
C GLU A 481 33.59 8.79 -28.76
N ASN A 482 33.55 9.40 -27.58
CA ASN A 482 34.10 10.75 -27.31
C ASN A 482 33.51 11.90 -28.15
N GLN A 483 32.28 11.75 -28.63
CA GLN A 483 31.58 12.78 -29.41
C GLN A 483 31.20 14.02 -28.57
N VAL A 484 31.18 13.89 -27.25
CA VAL A 484 30.95 14.99 -26.29
C VAL A 484 32.16 15.07 -25.38
N SER A 485 32.75 16.27 -25.26
CA SER A 485 33.96 16.47 -24.44
C SER A 485 33.67 16.94 -23.00
N GLY A 486 32.47 17.45 -22.75
CA GLY A 486 31.94 17.85 -21.45
C GLY A 486 30.79 16.96 -21.01
N GLU A 487 29.63 17.56 -20.70
CA GLU A 487 28.51 16.87 -20.06
C GLU A 487 27.28 16.69 -20.97
N PHE A 488 26.54 15.62 -20.71
CA PHE A 488 25.12 15.55 -21.05
C PHE A 488 24.31 16.20 -19.92
N ILE A 489 23.45 17.14 -20.27
CA ILE A 489 22.60 17.89 -19.35
C ILE A 489 21.15 17.61 -19.73
N PHE A 490 20.43 16.85 -18.93
CA PHE A 490 19.00 16.64 -19.14
C PHE A 490 18.23 17.75 -18.44
N GLY A 491 17.79 18.73 -19.22
CA GLY A 491 16.95 19.82 -18.75
C GLY A 491 15.50 19.39 -18.57
N HIS A 492 14.59 20.34 -18.75
CA HIS A 492 13.16 20.11 -18.56
C HIS A 492 12.64 19.00 -19.49
N ARG A 493 12.05 17.96 -18.89
CA ARG A 493 11.60 16.70 -19.51
C ARG A 493 12.69 15.87 -20.19
N GLY A 494 13.95 16.27 -20.09
CA GLY A 494 15.09 15.55 -20.64
C GLY A 494 14.94 15.11 -22.11
N GLY A 495 15.25 13.84 -22.37
CA GLY A 495 15.34 13.22 -23.68
C GLY A 495 16.19 11.94 -23.62
N VAL A 496 16.46 11.33 -24.77
CA VAL A 496 17.19 10.06 -24.86
C VAL A 496 18.58 10.26 -25.47
N VAL A 497 19.62 9.73 -24.83
CA VAL A 497 20.94 9.54 -25.44
C VAL A 497 21.02 8.11 -26.00
N ASP A 498 20.93 7.97 -27.33
CA ASP A 498 21.12 6.74 -28.07
C ASP A 498 22.61 6.49 -28.33
N MET A 499 23.17 5.54 -27.58
CA MET A 499 24.57 5.14 -27.65
C MET A 499 24.93 4.46 -28.97
N TYR A 500 23.94 3.95 -29.71
CA TYR A 500 24.05 3.49 -31.10
C TYR A 500 25.27 2.61 -31.43
N GLY A 501 25.58 1.65 -30.55
CA GLY A 501 26.69 0.71 -30.71
C GLY A 501 28.04 1.15 -30.11
N HIS A 502 28.08 2.24 -29.34
CA HIS A 502 29.28 2.77 -28.70
C HIS A 502 29.18 2.71 -27.17
N ASN A 503 30.29 2.52 -26.46
CA ASN A 503 30.31 2.54 -25.00
C ASN A 503 30.31 3.98 -24.48
N LEU A 504 29.80 4.17 -23.25
CA LEU A 504 29.79 5.47 -22.59
C LEU A 504 30.20 5.31 -21.13
N THR A 505 31.12 6.16 -20.67
CA THR A 505 31.52 6.23 -19.26
C THR A 505 31.29 7.62 -18.72
N LEU A 506 30.55 7.73 -17.62
CA LEU A 506 30.24 9.00 -16.94
C LEU A 506 30.59 8.91 -15.45
N ASN A 507 30.92 10.05 -14.85
CA ASN A 507 31.12 10.19 -13.40
C ASN A 507 30.02 11.02 -12.72
N ALA A 508 29.17 11.67 -13.49
CA ALA A 508 27.99 12.40 -13.06
C ALA A 508 26.91 12.32 -14.15
N ILE A 509 25.64 12.34 -13.73
CA ILE A 509 24.49 12.44 -14.64
C ILE A 509 23.71 13.69 -14.24
N THR A 510 23.93 14.78 -14.98
CA THR A 510 23.29 16.07 -14.70
C THR A 510 21.87 16.05 -15.27
N HIS A 511 20.85 16.00 -14.40
CA HIS A 511 19.45 15.92 -14.81
C HIS A 511 18.52 16.73 -13.88
N LEU A 512 17.44 17.27 -14.44
CA LEU A 512 16.40 18.00 -13.70
C LEU A 512 15.26 17.10 -13.22
N ASP A 513 14.89 16.10 -14.04
CA ASP A 513 13.72 15.24 -13.82
C ASP A 513 13.91 13.84 -14.41
N SER A 514 12.85 13.02 -14.37
CA SER A 514 12.82 11.63 -14.81
C SER A 514 12.91 11.43 -16.32
N GLY A 515 12.86 12.50 -17.12
CA GLY A 515 13.01 12.43 -18.58
C GLY A 515 14.43 12.12 -19.06
N ALA A 516 15.41 12.05 -18.16
CA ALA A 516 16.79 11.74 -18.50
C ALA A 516 16.98 10.26 -18.84
N CYS A 517 17.19 9.90 -20.11
CA CYS A 517 17.27 8.50 -20.51
C CYS A 517 18.53 8.18 -21.33
N PHE A 518 19.10 7.00 -21.10
CA PHE A 518 20.16 6.42 -21.94
C PHE A 518 19.68 5.11 -22.56
N GLY A 519 20.06 4.86 -23.81
CA GLY A 519 19.71 3.60 -24.45
C GLY A 519 20.58 3.19 -25.62
N ASN A 520 20.31 1.99 -26.14
CA ASN A 520 20.94 1.49 -27.37
C ASN A 520 19.90 0.83 -28.26
N PHE A 521 19.72 1.39 -29.46
CA PHE A 521 18.74 0.91 -30.45
C PHE A 521 19.39 0.43 -31.75
N ARG A 522 20.72 0.27 -31.76
CA ARG A 522 21.42 -0.23 -32.94
C ARG A 522 21.38 -1.75 -32.98
N ALA A 523 20.65 -2.26 -33.97
CA ALA A 523 20.52 -3.68 -34.24
C ALA A 523 21.87 -4.43 -34.23
N ASN A 524 21.89 -5.58 -33.58
CA ASN A 524 23.05 -6.49 -33.45
C ASN A 524 24.26 -5.87 -32.75
N THR A 525 24.04 -4.93 -31.84
CA THR A 525 25.09 -4.37 -30.99
C THR A 525 24.76 -4.54 -29.52
N ALA A 526 25.79 -4.84 -28.73
CA ALA A 526 25.74 -4.78 -27.27
C ALA A 526 26.71 -3.69 -26.83
N VAL A 527 26.24 -2.77 -26.00
CA VAL A 527 27.05 -1.65 -25.48
C VAL A 527 27.05 -1.65 -23.96
N THR A 528 28.05 -1.01 -23.37
CA THR A 528 28.14 -0.82 -21.92
C THR A 528 28.09 0.66 -21.58
N PHE A 529 27.15 1.03 -20.71
CA PHE A 529 27.17 2.27 -19.94
C PHE A 529 27.87 2.03 -18.60
N THR A 530 28.90 2.80 -18.29
CA THR A 530 29.66 2.71 -17.04
C THR A 530 29.50 3.98 -16.22
N PHE A 531 28.98 3.87 -15.01
CA PHE A 531 28.88 4.97 -14.06
C PHE A 531 29.94 4.85 -12.96
N THR A 532 30.72 5.93 -12.77
CA THR A 532 31.87 5.99 -11.85
C THR A 532 31.69 7.00 -10.72
N GLY A 533 30.48 7.52 -10.55
CA GLY A 533 30.17 8.54 -9.54
C GLY A 533 30.37 8.04 -8.10
N ASN A 534 30.97 8.90 -7.27
CA ASN A 534 31.26 8.61 -5.86
C ASN A 534 30.26 9.31 -4.92
N GLY A 535 30.17 8.82 -3.69
CA GLY A 535 29.23 9.34 -2.70
C GLY A 535 27.77 9.03 -3.06
N ALA A 536 26.83 9.75 -2.44
CA ALA A 536 25.42 9.62 -2.79
C ALA A 536 25.13 10.31 -4.14
N GLN A 537 24.51 9.56 -5.05
CA GLN A 537 24.11 10.00 -6.38
C GLN A 537 22.66 9.58 -6.60
N ASP A 538 21.78 10.55 -6.88
CA ASP A 538 20.39 10.28 -7.22
C ASP A 538 20.23 10.26 -8.74
N TYR A 539 19.40 9.35 -9.26
CA TYR A 539 19.03 9.31 -10.65
C TYR A 539 17.55 8.99 -10.81
N LEU A 540 16.80 10.01 -11.24
CA LEU A 540 15.36 9.92 -11.49
C LEU A 540 15.04 9.33 -12.87
N GLY A 541 16.05 9.24 -13.74
CA GLY A 541 15.90 8.86 -15.13
C GLY A 541 15.85 7.35 -15.39
N GLY A 542 15.97 6.98 -16.66
CA GLY A 542 15.82 5.61 -17.12
C GLY A 542 16.96 5.07 -17.98
N PHE A 543 17.02 3.73 -18.06
CA PHE A 543 17.84 3.00 -19.03
C PHE A 543 16.93 2.10 -19.86
N MET A 544 17.11 2.05 -21.17
CA MET A 544 16.29 1.23 -22.07
C MET A 544 17.09 0.69 -23.26
N ASP A 545 16.63 -0.36 -23.91
CA ASP A 545 17.22 -0.84 -25.16
C ASP A 545 16.16 -1.39 -26.13
N GLY A 546 16.59 -1.96 -27.26
CA GLY A 546 15.69 -2.53 -28.26
C GLY A 546 14.93 -3.79 -27.81
N GLY A 547 15.12 -4.25 -26.56
CA GLY A 547 14.46 -5.43 -26.01
C GLY A 547 15.16 -6.76 -26.34
N ALA A 548 16.17 -6.74 -27.22
CA ALA A 548 17.02 -7.89 -27.54
C ALA A 548 18.27 -7.44 -28.29
N LEU A 549 19.33 -8.27 -28.30
CA LEU A 549 20.55 -8.01 -29.06
C LEU A 549 20.30 -7.66 -30.54
N LYS A 550 19.33 -8.33 -31.19
CA LYS A 550 18.96 -8.08 -32.60
C LYS A 550 18.45 -6.65 -32.85
N ASP A 551 17.96 -5.98 -31.81
CA ASP A 551 17.38 -4.63 -31.85
C ASP A 551 18.26 -3.60 -31.09
N GLY A 552 19.38 -4.05 -30.50
CA GLY A 552 20.27 -3.27 -29.65
C GLY A 552 20.11 -3.64 -28.17
N GLN A 553 21.23 -3.98 -27.53
CA GLN A 553 21.27 -4.35 -26.12
C GLN A 553 22.15 -3.40 -25.31
N LEU A 554 21.73 -3.07 -24.09
CA LEU A 554 22.44 -2.21 -23.17
C LEU A 554 22.83 -2.96 -21.88
N HIS A 555 24.12 -3.01 -21.59
CA HIS A 555 24.67 -3.39 -20.29
C HIS A 555 24.97 -2.14 -19.44
N VAL A 556 24.79 -2.24 -18.13
CA VAL A 556 25.08 -1.15 -17.19
C VAL A 556 26.07 -1.64 -16.14
N VAL A 557 27.07 -0.82 -15.83
CA VAL A 557 28.08 -1.09 -14.81
C VAL A 557 28.16 0.09 -13.85
N TYR A 558 27.99 -0.18 -12.55
CA TYR A 558 28.34 0.77 -11.50
C TYR A 558 29.71 0.41 -10.92
N ALA A 559 30.67 1.30 -11.10
CA ALA A 559 32.07 1.14 -10.70
C ALA A 559 32.59 2.44 -10.08
N PRO A 560 32.10 2.83 -8.88
CA PRO A 560 32.59 4.03 -8.21
C PRO A 560 34.09 3.92 -7.94
N VAL A 561 34.78 5.05 -8.00
CA VAL A 561 36.23 5.12 -7.70
C VAL A 561 36.49 4.69 -6.24
N THR A 562 35.59 5.04 -5.33
CA THR A 562 35.61 4.60 -3.92
C THR A 562 34.31 3.87 -3.59
N GLY A 563 34.39 2.58 -3.26
CA GLY A 563 33.18 1.81 -2.90
C GLY A 563 32.55 2.25 -1.57
N GLU A 564 33.35 2.57 -0.56
CA GLU A 564 32.83 2.96 0.75
C GLU A 564 32.09 4.31 0.69
N GLY A 565 30.84 4.32 1.17
CA GLY A 565 29.99 5.51 1.20
C GLY A 565 29.40 5.94 -0.15
N SER A 566 29.68 5.21 -1.23
CA SER A 566 29.11 5.49 -2.55
C SER A 566 27.81 4.73 -2.75
N VAL A 567 26.74 5.46 -3.06
CA VAL A 567 25.38 4.94 -3.26
C VAL A 567 24.80 5.57 -4.49
N TRP A 568 24.34 4.76 -5.44
CA TRP A 568 23.56 5.21 -6.59
C TRP A 568 22.09 4.86 -6.38
N ASN A 569 21.29 5.87 -6.03
CA ASN A 569 19.85 5.75 -5.88
C ASN A 569 19.18 5.87 -7.25
N LEU A 570 18.38 4.87 -7.59
CA LEU A 570 17.62 4.76 -8.83
C LEU A 570 16.12 4.86 -8.48
N SER A 571 15.45 5.85 -9.04
CA SER A 571 14.02 6.08 -8.77
C SER A 571 13.17 6.12 -10.02
N GLY A 572 13.79 6.15 -11.20
CA GLY A 572 13.07 6.08 -12.47
C GLY A 572 12.82 4.66 -12.94
N HIS A 573 12.62 4.55 -14.24
CA HIS A 573 12.24 3.32 -14.92
C HIS A 573 13.42 2.69 -15.64
N ILE A 574 13.83 1.50 -15.20
CA ILE A 574 14.97 0.76 -15.77
C ILE A 574 14.46 -0.47 -16.52
N PHE A 575 14.60 -0.46 -17.85
CA PHE A 575 14.07 -1.47 -18.78
C PHE A 575 15.09 -1.88 -19.87
N ASN A 576 16.32 -2.23 -19.48
CA ASN A 576 17.34 -2.71 -20.41
C ASN A 576 17.50 -4.23 -20.35
N THR A 577 17.62 -4.94 -21.47
CA THR A 577 17.70 -6.41 -21.45
C THR A 577 19.09 -6.98 -21.23
N GLY A 578 20.14 -6.14 -21.21
CA GLY A 578 21.50 -6.54 -20.88
C GLY A 578 21.72 -6.79 -19.38
N THR A 579 22.97 -6.99 -19.00
CA THR A 579 23.35 -7.22 -17.59
C THR A 579 23.54 -5.91 -16.85
N TRP A 580 23.22 -5.90 -15.57
CA TRP A 580 23.59 -4.85 -14.63
C TRP A 580 24.68 -5.35 -13.70
N THR A 581 25.81 -4.66 -13.58
CA THR A 581 26.93 -5.10 -12.74
C THR A 581 27.26 -4.04 -11.69
N VAL A 582 27.32 -4.44 -10.42
CA VAL A 582 27.72 -3.58 -9.29
C VAL A 582 29.09 -4.03 -8.82
N GLN A 583 30.13 -3.28 -9.18
CA GLN A 583 31.53 -3.62 -8.86
C GLN A 583 31.99 -3.10 -7.49
N GLY A 584 31.30 -2.09 -6.96
CA GLY A 584 31.56 -1.51 -5.64
C GLY A 584 30.46 -0.55 -5.23
N GLY A 585 30.44 -0.15 -3.95
CA GLY A 585 29.40 0.70 -3.40
C GLY A 585 28.03 0.02 -3.40
N GLU A 586 26.97 0.83 -3.39
CA GLU A 586 25.59 0.37 -3.38
C GLU A 586 24.82 0.91 -4.57
N VAL A 587 24.02 0.06 -5.23
CA VAL A 587 22.92 0.50 -6.09
C VAL A 587 21.62 0.25 -5.35
N LYS A 588 20.79 1.29 -5.19
CA LYS A 588 19.52 1.21 -4.46
C LYS A 588 18.37 1.62 -5.37
N VAL A 589 17.43 0.71 -5.61
CA VAL A 589 16.19 1.00 -6.34
C VAL A 589 15.12 1.37 -5.32
N ALA A 590 14.55 2.57 -5.39
CA ALA A 590 13.50 3.00 -4.47
C ALA A 590 12.60 4.03 -5.15
N GLY A 591 11.28 3.93 -4.91
CA GLY A 591 10.32 4.91 -5.38
C GLY A 591 10.56 6.29 -4.75
N VAL A 592 9.92 7.30 -5.33
CA VAL A 592 9.94 8.69 -4.87
C VAL A 592 8.52 9.19 -4.72
N HIS A 593 8.33 10.25 -3.95
CA HIS A 593 7.02 10.90 -3.91
C HIS A 593 6.65 11.43 -5.29
N ALA A 594 5.38 11.27 -5.65
CA ALA A 594 4.87 11.83 -6.89
C ALA A 594 5.09 13.34 -6.93
N LEU A 595 5.54 13.84 -8.08
CA LEU A 595 5.90 15.25 -8.19
C LEU A 595 4.65 16.11 -8.35
N HIS A 596 4.32 16.90 -7.32
CA HIS A 596 3.25 17.90 -7.37
C HIS A 596 3.81 19.33 -7.50
N ALA A 597 2.97 20.25 -7.98
CA ALA A 597 3.33 21.64 -8.23
C ALA A 597 3.86 22.34 -6.97
N GLY A 598 4.84 23.23 -7.16
CA GLY A 598 5.48 23.95 -6.05
C GLY A 598 6.36 23.09 -5.13
N GLY A 599 6.62 21.83 -5.48
CA GLY A 599 7.36 20.89 -4.62
C GLY A 599 6.53 20.38 -3.44
N TYR A 600 5.19 20.41 -3.57
CA TYR A 600 4.30 19.75 -2.63
C TYR A 600 4.57 18.24 -2.61
N VAL A 601 4.53 17.66 -1.42
CA VAL A 601 4.75 16.23 -1.19
C VAL A 601 3.52 15.69 -0.47
N ASP A 602 2.77 14.81 -1.13
CA ASP A 602 1.77 13.98 -0.47
C ASP A 602 2.47 12.72 0.07
N GLU A 603 2.38 12.49 1.37
CA GLU A 603 3.01 11.33 2.01
C GLU A 603 2.43 9.99 1.53
N ASN A 604 1.22 10.03 0.95
CA ASN A 604 0.50 8.86 0.45
C ASN A 604 0.59 8.69 -1.07
N ASP A 605 1.15 9.67 -1.80
CA ASP A 605 1.33 9.58 -3.26
C ASP A 605 2.79 9.34 -3.63
N TRP A 606 3.04 8.21 -4.29
CA TRP A 606 4.37 7.70 -4.61
C TRP A 606 4.42 7.22 -6.05
N GLU A 607 5.49 7.61 -6.74
CA GLU A 607 5.94 6.99 -7.97
C GLU A 607 6.77 5.75 -7.64
N THR A 608 6.27 4.59 -8.04
CA THR A 608 6.97 3.31 -7.87
C THR A 608 8.17 3.23 -8.82
N ALA A 609 9.35 2.92 -8.27
CA ALA A 609 10.52 2.63 -9.10
C ALA A 609 10.41 1.24 -9.72
N LEU A 610 10.44 1.17 -11.05
CA LEU A 610 10.36 -0.08 -11.81
C LEU A 610 11.74 -0.48 -12.32
N PHE A 611 12.19 -1.68 -11.95
CA PHE A 611 13.50 -2.19 -12.34
C PHE A 611 13.41 -3.58 -12.94
N ALA A 612 13.61 -3.66 -14.25
CA ALA A 612 13.70 -4.91 -15.00
C ALA A 612 14.86 -4.84 -16.00
N THR A 613 15.99 -5.39 -15.56
CA THR A 613 17.15 -5.75 -16.38
C THR A 613 17.28 -7.26 -16.64
N GLY A 614 18.22 -7.68 -17.48
CA GLY A 614 18.51 -9.09 -17.75
C GLY A 614 18.94 -9.85 -16.48
N THR A 615 20.10 -9.53 -15.93
CA THR A 615 20.57 -10.08 -14.65
C THR A 615 21.43 -9.06 -13.93
N VAL A 616 21.19 -8.89 -12.63
CA VAL A 616 22.02 -8.08 -11.74
C VAL A 616 23.15 -8.94 -11.19
N ASN A 617 24.40 -8.52 -11.37
CA ASN A 617 25.58 -9.15 -10.79
C ASN A 617 26.16 -8.23 -9.72
N VAL A 618 26.21 -8.70 -8.48
CA VAL A 618 26.76 -7.98 -7.34
C VAL A 618 28.11 -8.58 -6.98
N GLU A 619 29.19 -7.82 -7.17
CA GLU A 619 30.55 -8.27 -6.90
C GLU A 619 30.90 -8.24 -5.39
N SER A 620 32.09 -8.74 -5.04
CA SER A 620 32.56 -8.78 -3.65
C SER A 620 32.69 -7.36 -3.08
N GLY A 621 32.12 -7.11 -1.90
CA GLY A 621 32.13 -5.79 -1.26
C GLY A 621 31.11 -4.79 -1.85
N ALA A 622 30.33 -5.19 -2.86
CA ALA A 622 29.25 -4.40 -3.43
C ALA A 622 27.88 -4.76 -2.83
N ARG A 623 26.91 -3.85 -2.99
CA ARG A 623 25.54 -4.03 -2.54
C ARG A 623 24.52 -3.64 -3.60
N PHE A 624 23.46 -4.43 -3.74
CA PHE A 624 22.26 -4.06 -4.50
C PHE A 624 21.04 -4.12 -3.58
N THR A 625 20.22 -3.08 -3.57
CA THR A 625 19.11 -2.93 -2.63
C THR A 625 17.79 -2.67 -3.35
N ALA A 626 16.76 -3.48 -3.05
CA ALA A 626 15.37 -3.20 -3.35
C ALA A 626 14.73 -2.42 -2.17
N GLY A 627 14.49 -1.13 -2.36
CA GLY A 627 13.95 -0.20 -1.37
C GLY A 627 12.42 -0.13 -1.34
N GLY A 628 11.87 0.80 -0.56
CA GLY A 628 10.43 1.04 -0.50
C GLY A 628 9.86 1.55 -1.82
N HIS A 629 8.62 1.18 -2.12
CA HIS A 629 7.95 1.53 -3.39
C HIS A 629 8.79 1.15 -4.62
N ALA A 630 9.48 0.01 -4.57
CA ALA A 630 10.24 -0.53 -5.68
C ALA A 630 9.69 -1.89 -6.10
N GLU A 631 9.58 -2.09 -7.42
CA GLU A 631 9.31 -3.38 -8.04
C GLU A 631 10.52 -3.82 -8.85
N VAL A 632 11.24 -4.82 -8.32
CA VAL A 632 12.41 -5.40 -8.96
C VAL A 632 12.04 -6.76 -9.56
N GLY A 633 12.06 -6.85 -10.88
CA GLY A 633 11.74 -8.07 -11.64
C GLY A 633 12.94 -8.94 -12.01
N SER A 634 14.16 -8.43 -11.84
CA SER A 634 15.39 -9.04 -12.34
C SER A 634 15.99 -10.06 -11.40
N SER A 635 16.56 -11.14 -11.93
CA SER A 635 17.38 -12.04 -11.11
C SER A 635 18.66 -11.35 -10.63
N VAL A 636 19.09 -11.67 -9.42
CA VAL A 636 20.26 -11.11 -8.74
C VAL A 636 21.26 -12.22 -8.41
N ASN A 637 22.45 -12.16 -8.99
CA ASN A 637 23.60 -12.99 -8.64
C ASN A 637 24.49 -12.23 -7.66
N VAL A 638 24.77 -12.82 -6.51
CA VAL A 638 25.58 -12.21 -5.45
C VAL A 638 26.87 -13.02 -5.28
N ALA A 639 28.01 -12.40 -5.59
CA ALA A 639 29.32 -13.00 -5.42
C ALA A 639 29.68 -13.19 -3.93
N ASP A 640 30.73 -13.98 -3.67
CA ASP A 640 31.26 -14.16 -2.31
C ASP A 640 31.71 -12.81 -1.71
N GLY A 641 31.13 -12.43 -0.57
CA GLY A 641 31.34 -11.13 0.07
C GLY A 641 30.48 -9.99 -0.48
N GLY A 642 29.60 -10.25 -1.46
CA GLY A 642 28.58 -9.30 -1.92
C GLY A 642 27.29 -9.36 -1.08
N THR A 643 26.46 -8.33 -1.18
CA THR A 643 25.16 -8.26 -0.49
C THR A 643 24.02 -7.91 -1.44
N TYR A 644 22.95 -8.71 -1.42
CA TYR A 644 21.64 -8.26 -1.89
C TYR A 644 20.80 -7.86 -0.66
N ALA A 645 20.10 -6.75 -0.74
CA ALA A 645 19.24 -6.29 0.35
C ALA A 645 17.83 -5.93 -0.10
N ILE A 646 16.88 -6.06 0.83
CA ILE A 646 15.50 -5.65 0.64
C ILE A 646 15.03 -4.87 1.89
N LEU A 647 14.41 -3.71 1.68
CA LEU A 647 13.94 -2.81 2.74
C LEU A 647 12.42 -2.84 2.87
N SER A 648 11.89 -2.16 3.89
CA SER A 648 10.45 -1.91 4.05
C SER A 648 9.79 -1.38 2.78
N GLY A 649 8.67 -1.99 2.38
CA GLY A 649 7.93 -1.66 1.16
C GLY A 649 8.54 -2.19 -0.13
N GLY A 650 9.67 -2.89 -0.07
CA GLY A 650 10.31 -3.48 -1.25
C GLY A 650 9.61 -4.75 -1.75
N SER A 651 9.53 -4.89 -3.07
CA SER A 651 8.99 -6.06 -3.76
C SER A 651 9.99 -6.58 -4.78
N HIS A 652 10.40 -7.84 -4.63
CA HIS A 652 11.32 -8.50 -5.56
C HIS A 652 10.76 -9.85 -6.01
N SER A 653 10.86 -10.13 -7.31
CA SER A 653 10.32 -11.34 -7.93
C SER A 653 11.33 -12.14 -8.75
N GLY A 654 12.53 -11.59 -9.02
CA GLY A 654 13.61 -12.30 -9.68
C GLY A 654 14.33 -13.28 -8.74
N ASN A 655 15.01 -14.30 -9.27
CA ASN A 655 15.73 -15.25 -8.42
C ASN A 655 16.97 -14.61 -7.78
N VAL A 656 17.32 -15.02 -6.57
CA VAL A 656 18.56 -14.61 -5.88
C VAL A 656 19.51 -15.80 -5.82
N ALA A 657 20.69 -15.68 -6.43
CA ALA A 657 21.75 -16.70 -6.38
C ALA A 657 22.93 -16.23 -5.52
N LEU A 658 23.13 -16.86 -4.36
CA LEU A 658 24.20 -16.54 -3.41
C LEU A 658 25.46 -17.40 -3.69
N SER A 659 26.36 -16.90 -4.55
CA SER A 659 27.48 -17.62 -5.16
C SER A 659 28.72 -17.82 -4.26
N GLY A 660 28.57 -17.81 -2.94
CA GLY A 660 29.65 -18.07 -1.98
C GLY A 660 29.16 -18.04 -0.54
N SER A 661 29.94 -18.58 0.41
CA SER A 661 29.54 -18.64 1.83
C SER A 661 29.49 -17.27 2.51
N GLY A 662 30.22 -16.28 1.99
CA GLY A 662 30.18 -14.89 2.41
C GLY A 662 29.17 -14.04 1.63
N ALA A 663 28.44 -14.59 0.67
CA ALA A 663 27.33 -13.90 0.02
C ALA A 663 26.14 -13.81 0.98
N VAL A 664 25.48 -12.65 1.05
CA VAL A 664 24.37 -12.43 1.99
C VAL A 664 23.16 -11.84 1.26
N MET A 665 21.99 -12.43 1.53
CA MET A 665 20.72 -11.71 1.39
C MET A 665 20.35 -11.09 2.74
N ARG A 666 20.11 -9.78 2.76
CA ARG A 666 19.81 -9.04 3.99
C ARG A 666 18.48 -8.30 3.88
N ALA A 667 17.51 -8.69 4.68
CA ALA A 667 16.24 -7.98 4.79
C ALA A 667 16.26 -7.04 5.98
N GLU A 668 16.28 -5.74 5.71
CA GLU A 668 16.30 -4.66 6.71
C GLU A 668 14.93 -3.99 6.71
N VAL A 669 13.97 -4.63 7.38
CA VAL A 669 12.56 -4.23 7.35
C VAL A 669 12.20 -3.62 8.71
N ASP A 670 12.38 -2.31 8.86
CA ASP A 670 12.18 -1.61 10.12
C ASP A 670 10.71 -1.53 10.53
N SER A 671 9.81 -1.38 9.55
CA SER A 671 8.35 -1.36 9.73
C SER A 671 7.63 -1.98 8.54
N GLY A 672 6.32 -2.22 8.66
CA GLY A 672 5.51 -2.77 7.58
C GLY A 672 6.00 -4.14 7.10
N SER A 673 6.04 -4.33 5.78
CA SER A 673 6.47 -5.58 5.15
C SER A 673 7.35 -5.36 3.93
N ALA A 674 8.14 -6.38 3.60
CA ALA A 674 8.84 -6.53 2.32
C ALA A 674 8.60 -7.93 1.77
N THR A 675 8.54 -8.09 0.45
CA THR A 675 8.21 -9.36 -0.19
C THR A 675 9.34 -9.82 -1.11
N GLU A 676 9.86 -11.01 -0.84
CA GLU A 676 10.79 -11.73 -1.71
C GLU A 676 10.08 -12.96 -2.28
N SER A 677 9.70 -12.87 -3.55
CA SER A 677 8.99 -13.94 -4.26
C SER A 677 9.92 -14.82 -5.10
N GLY A 678 11.15 -14.36 -5.36
CA GLY A 678 12.15 -15.10 -6.09
C GLY A 678 12.66 -16.33 -5.33
N VAL A 679 13.22 -17.30 -6.08
CA VAL A 679 13.94 -18.41 -5.45
C VAL A 679 15.31 -17.93 -4.98
N ILE A 680 15.57 -18.04 -3.68
CA ILE A 680 16.89 -17.85 -3.08
C ILE A 680 17.64 -19.18 -3.10
N SER A 681 18.84 -19.19 -3.67
CA SER A 681 19.68 -20.38 -3.87
C SER A 681 21.15 -20.11 -3.56
N GLY A 682 22.00 -21.15 -3.58
CA GLY A 682 23.44 -21.03 -3.39
C GLY A 682 23.90 -21.30 -1.96
N THR A 683 25.12 -20.88 -1.61
CA THR A 683 25.77 -21.25 -0.33
C THR A 683 25.77 -20.15 0.73
N GLY A 684 25.32 -18.95 0.36
CA GLY A 684 25.22 -17.81 1.26
C GLY A 684 24.04 -17.87 2.23
N SER A 685 23.96 -16.86 3.10
CA SER A 685 23.00 -16.77 4.20
C SER A 685 21.89 -15.75 3.99
N LEU A 686 20.77 -15.95 4.68
CA LEU A 686 19.70 -14.96 4.83
C LEU A 686 19.76 -14.32 6.23
N VAL A 687 19.75 -13.00 6.30
CA VAL A 687 19.67 -12.24 7.57
C VAL A 687 18.46 -11.31 7.55
N LYS A 688 17.60 -11.38 8.56
CA LYS A 688 16.43 -10.50 8.76
C LYS A 688 16.62 -9.63 10.00
N THR A 689 16.60 -8.32 9.81
CA THR A 689 16.66 -7.28 10.84
C THR A 689 15.45 -6.34 10.75
N GLY A 690 15.27 -5.48 11.76
CA GLY A 690 14.14 -4.55 11.87
C GLY A 690 12.85 -5.22 12.35
N GLU A 691 11.90 -4.44 12.89
CA GLU A 691 10.69 -4.93 13.55
C GLU A 691 9.59 -5.39 12.57
N GLY A 692 9.66 -4.99 11.31
CA GLY A 692 8.72 -5.36 10.27
C GLY A 692 8.83 -6.81 9.79
N THR A 693 8.08 -7.14 8.75
CA THR A 693 7.93 -8.52 8.24
C THR A 693 8.63 -8.71 6.90
N LEU A 694 9.53 -9.69 6.79
CA LEU A 694 9.93 -10.23 5.49
C LEU A 694 9.02 -11.40 5.13
N VAL A 695 8.40 -11.37 3.95
CA VAL A 695 7.58 -12.44 3.40
C VAL A 695 8.35 -13.19 2.33
N LEU A 696 8.47 -14.50 2.46
CA LEU A 696 9.08 -15.40 1.47
C LEU A 696 8.00 -16.25 0.79
N THR A 697 7.86 -16.15 -0.53
CA THR A 697 6.95 -17.02 -1.31
C THR A 697 7.70 -17.88 -2.34
N GLY A 698 9.02 -17.71 -2.47
CA GLY A 698 9.88 -18.55 -3.31
C GLY A 698 10.14 -19.94 -2.71
N ALA A 699 10.38 -20.92 -3.58
CA ALA A 699 10.86 -22.26 -3.24
C ALA A 699 12.39 -22.27 -3.01
N ASN A 700 12.80 -21.65 -1.92
CA ASN A 700 14.19 -21.44 -1.51
C ASN A 700 14.99 -22.73 -1.28
N SER A 701 16.27 -22.72 -1.66
CA SER A 701 17.21 -23.85 -1.61
C SER A 701 18.62 -23.50 -1.12
N TYR A 702 18.87 -22.26 -0.68
CA TYR A 702 20.17 -21.84 -0.17
C TYR A 702 20.64 -22.71 1.01
N SER A 703 21.94 -22.97 1.11
CA SER A 703 22.51 -23.86 2.14
C SER A 703 23.15 -23.13 3.32
N GLY A 704 23.38 -21.82 3.22
CA GLY A 704 23.81 -21.02 4.36
C GLY A 704 22.70 -20.85 5.40
N GLY A 705 23.07 -20.35 6.59
CA GLY A 705 22.14 -20.19 7.70
C GLY A 705 21.10 -19.09 7.48
N THR A 706 20.00 -19.16 8.22
CA THR A 706 19.01 -18.08 8.35
C THR A 706 19.15 -17.47 9.74
N VAL A 707 19.31 -16.15 9.82
CA VAL A 707 19.32 -15.39 11.08
C VAL A 707 18.15 -14.41 11.08
N ILE A 708 17.32 -14.47 12.11
CA ILE A 708 16.23 -13.51 12.36
C ILE A 708 16.61 -12.78 13.64
N ASP A 709 17.15 -11.57 13.52
CA ASP A 709 17.58 -10.77 14.66
C ASP A 709 16.40 -10.06 15.33
N ALA A 710 15.43 -9.60 14.54
CA ALA A 710 14.23 -8.89 15.00
C ALA A 710 13.05 -9.03 14.03
N GLY A 711 11.85 -8.64 14.48
CA GLY A 711 10.63 -8.65 13.68
C GLY A 711 10.17 -10.06 13.27
N THR A 712 9.56 -10.16 12.08
CA THR A 712 8.99 -11.42 11.58
C THR A 712 9.62 -11.87 10.26
N LEU A 713 9.97 -13.15 10.17
CA LEU A 713 10.16 -13.86 8.91
C LEU A 713 8.94 -14.74 8.65
N ALA A 714 8.14 -14.39 7.64
CA ALA A 714 6.97 -15.15 7.22
C ALA A 714 7.31 -16.06 6.03
N VAL A 715 7.03 -17.34 6.17
CA VAL A 715 7.18 -18.37 5.12
C VAL A 715 5.80 -18.64 4.53
N GLY A 716 5.57 -18.12 3.33
CA GLY A 716 4.26 -17.99 2.69
C GLY A 716 3.51 -16.71 3.12
N ASP A 717 2.52 -16.33 2.31
CA ASP A 717 1.66 -15.15 2.52
C ASP A 717 0.20 -15.52 2.83
N GLY A 718 -0.14 -16.81 2.88
CA GLY A 718 -1.50 -17.31 3.05
C GLY A 718 -2.22 -17.64 1.74
N GLU A 719 -1.67 -17.23 0.59
CA GLU A 719 -2.16 -17.57 -0.75
C GLU A 719 -1.14 -18.40 -1.54
N LYS A 720 0.14 -18.07 -1.39
CA LYS A 720 1.31 -18.75 -1.92
C LYS A 720 2.11 -19.36 -0.77
N ASP A 721 2.50 -20.61 -0.97
CA ASP A 721 3.45 -21.26 -0.08
C ASP A 721 4.85 -20.64 -0.26
N GLY A 722 5.73 -20.83 0.71
CA GLY A 722 7.15 -20.49 0.60
C GLY A 722 8.00 -21.55 1.29
N SER A 723 9.32 -21.46 1.18
CA SER A 723 10.23 -22.30 1.95
C SER A 723 11.40 -21.52 2.53
N LEU A 724 12.10 -22.14 3.49
CA LEU A 724 13.42 -21.69 3.95
C LEU A 724 14.51 -22.45 3.19
N GLY A 725 15.77 -22.05 3.39
CA GLY A 725 16.94 -22.82 2.95
C GLY A 725 17.16 -24.10 3.77
N THR A 726 18.33 -24.72 3.59
CA THR A 726 18.74 -25.99 4.24
C THR A 726 19.72 -25.82 5.39
N GLY A 727 20.20 -24.59 5.64
CA GLY A 727 21.13 -24.27 6.73
C GLY A 727 20.47 -24.19 8.12
N THR A 728 21.27 -23.92 9.15
CA THR A 728 20.77 -23.73 10.52
C THR A 728 19.96 -22.44 10.66
N ILE A 729 18.97 -22.42 11.56
CA ILE A 729 18.14 -21.24 11.81
C ILE A 729 18.42 -20.69 13.23
N VAL A 730 18.80 -19.41 13.31
CA VAL A 730 18.86 -18.64 14.57
C VAL A 730 17.72 -17.64 14.55
N ASN A 731 16.76 -17.81 15.47
CA ASN A 731 15.54 -17.01 15.56
C ASN A 731 15.50 -16.26 16.89
N ASN A 732 15.73 -14.94 16.86
CA ASN A 732 15.59 -14.03 17.99
C ASN A 732 14.31 -13.17 17.89
N GLY A 733 13.59 -13.22 16.76
CA GLY A 733 12.29 -12.59 16.56
C GLY A 733 11.15 -13.61 16.44
N THR A 734 10.36 -13.50 15.37
CA THR A 734 9.29 -14.45 15.04
C THR A 734 9.59 -15.16 13.72
N LEU A 735 9.58 -16.49 13.75
CA LEU A 735 9.48 -17.31 12.54
C LEU A 735 8.03 -17.75 12.36
N ALA A 736 7.35 -17.25 11.32
CA ALA A 736 5.96 -17.54 11.05
C ALA A 736 5.81 -18.42 9.80
N PHE A 737 5.01 -19.50 9.88
CA PHE A 737 4.62 -20.32 8.75
C PHE A 737 3.18 -20.01 8.35
N ASN A 738 2.99 -19.43 7.17
CA ASN A 738 1.71 -19.04 6.60
C ASN A 738 1.46 -19.72 5.24
N SER A 739 1.48 -21.05 5.25
CA SER A 739 1.35 -21.89 4.05
C SER A 739 0.00 -22.61 4.00
N LEU A 740 -0.54 -22.80 2.80
CA LEU A 740 -1.79 -23.52 2.55
C LEU A 740 -1.57 -25.04 2.48
N ARG A 741 -0.40 -25.47 1.99
CA ARG A 741 -0.09 -26.89 1.83
C ARG A 741 0.63 -27.47 3.03
N ALA A 742 0.64 -28.80 3.11
CA ALA A 742 1.41 -29.50 4.12
C ALA A 742 2.92 -29.33 3.89
N GLY A 743 3.66 -29.03 4.96
CA GLY A 743 5.11 -28.87 4.94
C GLY A 743 5.78 -29.46 6.19
N SER A 744 7.11 -29.41 6.23
CA SER A 744 7.90 -29.94 7.35
C SER A 744 9.09 -29.05 7.71
N VAL A 745 9.38 -28.97 9.00
CA VAL A 745 10.63 -28.41 9.55
C VAL A 745 11.54 -29.56 9.97
N ASN A 746 12.58 -29.76 9.17
CA ASN A 746 13.62 -30.79 9.42
C ASN A 746 14.93 -30.18 9.94
N LEU A 747 14.94 -28.87 10.17
CA LEU A 747 16.07 -28.10 10.65
C LEU A 747 15.91 -27.79 12.14
N GLN A 748 17.04 -27.55 12.80
CA GLN A 748 17.03 -27.07 14.18
C GLN A 748 16.94 -25.54 14.17
N ILE A 749 15.92 -25.02 14.82
CA ILE A 749 15.72 -23.60 15.09
C ILE A 749 16.24 -23.33 16.52
N SER A 750 17.11 -22.34 16.66
CA SER A 750 17.70 -21.89 17.93
C SER A 750 17.34 -20.42 18.19
N GLY A 751 17.80 -19.83 19.31
CA GLY A 751 17.61 -18.41 19.63
C GLY A 751 16.47 -18.13 20.62
N THR A 752 16.26 -16.86 20.96
CA THR A 752 15.29 -16.45 22.00
C THR A 752 13.87 -16.28 21.48
N GLY A 753 13.68 -16.31 20.17
CA GLY A 753 12.44 -16.00 19.47
C GLY A 753 11.38 -17.10 19.53
N ARG A 754 10.23 -16.81 18.91
CA ARG A 754 9.04 -17.66 18.91
C ARG A 754 8.78 -18.28 17.53
N LEU A 755 8.17 -19.46 17.52
CA LEU A 755 7.57 -20.08 16.33
C LEU A 755 6.07 -19.78 16.24
N VAL A 756 5.59 -19.32 15.09
CA VAL A 756 4.16 -19.04 14.84
C VAL A 756 3.68 -19.85 13.63
N LYS A 757 2.48 -20.41 13.73
CA LYS A 757 1.83 -21.17 12.66
C LYS A 757 0.46 -20.56 12.34
N ASN A 758 0.35 -19.91 11.17
CA ASN A 758 -0.81 -19.14 10.73
C ASN A 758 -1.61 -19.77 9.59
N GLY A 759 -0.97 -20.49 8.67
CA GLY A 759 -1.68 -20.98 7.46
C GLY A 759 -2.59 -22.17 7.73
N SER A 760 -3.52 -22.50 6.84
CA SER A 760 -4.43 -23.65 7.01
C SER A 760 -3.74 -25.03 6.86
N GLY A 761 -2.57 -25.07 6.21
CA GLY A 761 -1.81 -26.29 5.96
C GLY A 761 -1.27 -26.98 7.23
N MET A 762 -0.82 -28.23 7.11
CA MET A 762 -0.15 -28.95 8.20
C MET A 762 1.35 -28.62 8.24
N LEU A 763 1.91 -28.27 9.40
CA LEU A 763 3.35 -28.15 9.61
C LEU A 763 3.87 -29.27 10.50
N ALA A 764 4.72 -30.15 9.96
CA ALA A 764 5.35 -31.23 10.73
C ALA A 764 6.73 -30.82 11.27
N VAL A 765 6.91 -30.82 12.59
CA VAL A 765 8.21 -30.61 13.23
C VAL A 765 8.84 -31.97 13.49
N GLN A 766 9.89 -32.30 12.74
CA GLN A 766 10.51 -33.62 12.74
C GLN A 766 11.86 -33.68 13.46
N LYS A 767 12.48 -32.52 13.66
CA LYS A 767 13.74 -32.37 14.40
C LYS A 767 13.50 -31.63 15.71
N ARG A 768 14.29 -31.94 16.74
CA ARG A 768 14.26 -31.18 17.99
C ARG A 768 14.63 -29.73 17.74
N GLN A 769 13.85 -28.85 18.35
CA GLN A 769 14.08 -27.42 18.37
C GLN A 769 14.83 -26.96 19.64
N ALA A 770 15.52 -25.83 19.53
CA ALA A 770 16.34 -25.21 20.57
C ALA A 770 15.97 -23.75 20.88
N TYR A 771 14.96 -23.18 20.21
CA TYR A 771 14.47 -21.84 20.55
C TYR A 771 13.80 -21.82 21.94
N THR A 772 13.68 -20.64 22.56
CA THR A 772 13.08 -20.53 23.91
C THR A 772 11.79 -19.72 23.98
N GLY A 773 11.45 -18.94 22.94
CA GLY A 773 10.30 -18.02 22.97
C GLY A 773 8.91 -18.67 22.84
N GLY A 774 8.83 -19.99 22.73
CA GLY A 774 7.56 -20.73 22.67
C GLY A 774 7.02 -20.97 21.26
N THR A 775 5.79 -21.49 21.20
CA THR A 775 5.06 -21.79 19.96
C THR A 775 3.62 -21.29 20.05
N THR A 776 3.15 -20.63 18.99
CA THR A 776 1.73 -20.25 18.84
C THR A 776 1.15 -20.84 17.56
N VAL A 777 0.00 -21.49 17.66
CA VAL A 777 -0.73 -22.07 16.52
C VAL A 777 -2.07 -21.36 16.40
N ASN A 778 -2.20 -20.55 15.35
CA ASN A 778 -3.39 -19.76 15.05
C ASN A 778 -4.36 -20.51 14.13
N GLU A 779 -3.84 -21.31 13.18
CA GLU A 779 -4.66 -22.06 12.24
C GLU A 779 -3.99 -23.37 11.79
N GLY A 780 -4.81 -24.25 11.21
CA GLY A 780 -4.37 -25.52 10.65
C GLY A 780 -3.84 -26.49 11.70
N THR A 781 -2.92 -27.36 11.30
CA THR A 781 -2.33 -28.38 12.20
C THR A 781 -0.83 -28.21 12.37
N LEU A 782 -0.35 -28.17 13.61
CA LEU A 782 1.07 -28.38 13.94
C LEU A 782 1.25 -29.84 14.38
N MET A 783 1.99 -30.64 13.62
CA MET A 783 2.31 -32.02 13.99
C MET A 783 3.68 -32.11 14.66
N LEU A 784 3.72 -32.65 15.86
CA LEU A 784 4.92 -32.87 16.66
C LEU A 784 5.28 -34.37 16.63
N ILE A 785 6.47 -34.72 16.16
CA ILE A 785 6.87 -36.12 15.98
C ILE A 785 7.96 -36.51 16.99
N SER A 786 7.59 -37.36 17.97
CA SER A 786 8.42 -38.07 18.95
C SER A 786 9.59 -37.27 19.56
N GLY A 787 9.39 -36.66 20.73
CA GLY A 787 10.39 -35.81 21.40
C GLY A 787 11.32 -36.53 22.39
N GLY A 788 10.87 -37.63 23.01
CA GLY A 788 11.62 -38.31 24.07
C GLY A 788 11.89 -37.40 25.27
N GLU A 789 12.98 -37.63 26.01
CA GLU A 789 13.28 -36.88 27.23
C GLU A 789 13.46 -35.38 27.03
N GLU A 790 13.93 -34.91 25.88
CA GLU A 790 14.21 -33.46 25.71
C GLU A 790 13.27 -32.77 24.70
N GLY A 791 12.13 -33.42 24.38
CA GLY A 791 11.02 -32.84 23.63
C GLY A 791 11.34 -32.49 22.18
N ILE A 792 10.31 -32.07 21.44
CA ILE A 792 10.47 -31.57 20.05
C ILE A 792 10.40 -30.05 19.98
N ILE A 793 9.58 -29.40 20.81
CA ILE A 793 9.46 -27.94 20.97
C ILE A 793 9.83 -27.52 22.39
N ARG A 794 9.97 -26.22 22.60
CA ARG A 794 10.38 -25.59 23.86
C ARG A 794 9.56 -24.34 24.17
N GLY A 795 9.55 -23.94 25.44
CA GLY A 795 8.81 -22.77 25.91
C GLY A 795 7.30 -23.02 25.99
N GLY A 796 6.51 -21.97 26.17
CA GLY A 796 5.05 -22.07 26.22
C GLY A 796 4.44 -22.44 24.87
N LEU A 797 3.36 -23.24 24.87
CA LEU A 797 2.56 -23.58 23.70
C LEU A 797 1.18 -22.93 23.80
N VAL A 798 0.77 -22.19 22.77
CA VAL A 798 -0.58 -21.61 22.65
C VAL A 798 -1.28 -22.19 21.43
N ILE A 799 -2.51 -22.67 21.60
CA ILE A 799 -3.35 -23.26 20.57
C ILE A 799 -4.66 -22.47 20.51
N ASN A 800 -4.81 -21.63 19.48
CA ASN A 800 -5.97 -20.77 19.33
C ASN A 800 -7.14 -21.48 18.62
N ARG A 801 -8.29 -20.79 18.62
CA ARG A 801 -9.56 -21.35 18.14
C ARG A 801 -9.45 -21.83 16.70
N GLY A 802 -9.86 -23.08 16.46
CA GLY A 802 -9.79 -23.72 15.14
C GLY A 802 -8.44 -24.37 14.80
N ALA A 803 -7.38 -24.10 15.57
CA ALA A 803 -6.08 -24.74 15.39
C ALA A 803 -6.00 -26.10 16.10
N THR A 804 -5.14 -26.98 15.57
CA THR A 804 -4.82 -28.27 16.18
C THR A 804 -3.32 -28.44 16.37
N VAL A 805 -2.89 -28.92 17.54
CA VAL A 805 -1.56 -29.50 17.74
C VAL A 805 -1.71 -31.01 17.82
N SER A 806 -1.09 -31.73 16.89
CA SER A 806 -1.13 -33.19 16.79
C SER A 806 0.14 -33.79 17.37
N LEU A 807 0.02 -34.52 18.48
CA LEU A 807 1.14 -35.22 19.13
C LEU A 807 1.26 -36.63 18.57
N ARG A 808 2.38 -36.94 17.92
CA ARG A 808 2.65 -38.26 17.35
C ARG A 808 3.92 -38.84 17.95
N GLY A 809 3.77 -39.76 18.89
CA GLY A 809 4.83 -40.61 19.39
C GLY A 809 5.00 -40.60 20.89
N VAL A 810 6.23 -40.47 21.39
CA VAL A 810 6.52 -40.44 22.84
C VAL A 810 7.00 -39.04 23.22
N ASP A 811 6.47 -38.52 24.32
CA ASP A 811 6.96 -37.31 25.03
C ASP A 811 7.34 -36.14 24.11
N CYS A 812 6.39 -35.65 23.31
CA CYS A 812 6.62 -34.52 22.40
C CYS A 812 7.02 -33.24 23.15
N PHE A 813 6.67 -33.13 24.43
CA PHE A 813 6.97 -31.98 25.29
C PHE A 813 8.21 -32.16 26.18
N GLY A 814 8.88 -33.31 26.13
CA GLY A 814 10.06 -33.59 26.95
C GLY A 814 9.76 -33.84 28.43
N ASN A 815 10.68 -34.53 29.08
CA ASN A 815 10.73 -34.84 30.51
C ASN A 815 12.18 -35.17 30.94
N SER A 816 13.11 -34.22 30.77
CA SER A 816 14.53 -34.40 31.11
C SER A 816 14.77 -33.93 32.55
N GLY A 817 15.30 -34.78 33.43
CA GLY A 817 15.69 -34.37 34.78
C GLY A 817 14.55 -33.85 35.67
N ASN A 818 13.29 -34.22 35.39
CA ASN A 818 12.07 -33.71 36.01
C ASN A 818 11.60 -32.31 35.56
N GLU A 819 12.19 -31.74 34.50
CA GLU A 819 11.73 -30.49 33.87
C GLU A 819 11.16 -30.76 32.47
N ALA A 820 9.95 -30.27 32.21
CA ALA A 820 9.35 -30.32 30.87
C ALA A 820 9.95 -29.23 29.99
N CYS A 821 10.24 -29.56 28.72
CA CYS A 821 10.69 -28.55 27.75
C CYS A 821 9.57 -27.56 27.41
N VAL A 822 8.31 -27.99 27.58
CA VAL A 822 7.10 -27.16 27.56
C VAL A 822 6.47 -27.17 28.94
N SER A 823 6.62 -26.07 29.69
CA SER A 823 6.08 -25.93 31.05
C SER A 823 4.65 -25.37 31.08
N HIS A 824 4.18 -24.79 29.97
CA HIS A 824 2.85 -24.23 29.83
C HIS A 824 2.21 -24.60 28.50
N VAL A 825 0.98 -25.12 28.54
CA VAL A 825 0.14 -25.35 27.36
C VAL A 825 -1.17 -24.61 27.55
N GLU A 826 -1.49 -23.69 26.66
CA GLU A 826 -2.71 -22.89 26.65
C GLU A 826 -3.56 -23.27 25.43
N ILE A 827 -4.80 -23.70 25.68
CA ILE A 827 -5.73 -24.16 24.65
C ILE A 827 -6.96 -23.24 24.66
N ASN A 828 -6.92 -22.23 23.79
CA ASN A 828 -7.90 -21.16 23.68
C ASN A 828 -8.90 -21.45 22.55
N GLY A 829 -9.81 -22.39 22.79
CA GLY A 829 -10.76 -22.86 21.77
C GLY A 829 -10.17 -23.78 20.70
N GLY A 830 -8.86 -24.05 20.75
CA GLY A 830 -8.17 -24.99 19.86
C GLY A 830 -8.22 -26.43 20.37
N THR A 831 -7.46 -27.31 19.72
CA THR A 831 -7.35 -28.74 20.10
C THR A 831 -5.90 -29.18 20.27
N LEU A 832 -5.57 -29.82 21.39
CA LEU A 832 -4.38 -30.66 21.50
C LEU A 832 -4.81 -32.12 21.33
N PHE A 833 -4.32 -32.75 20.27
CA PHE A 833 -4.76 -34.06 19.80
C PHE A 833 -3.66 -35.11 19.94
N GLN A 834 -3.87 -36.15 20.74
CA GLN A 834 -2.98 -37.30 20.81
C GLN A 834 -3.24 -38.28 19.67
N ASN A 835 -2.39 -38.22 18.64
CA ASN A 835 -2.55 -38.95 17.39
C ASN A 835 -1.80 -40.30 17.36
N ASP A 836 -1.41 -40.83 18.52
CA ASP A 836 -0.68 -42.08 18.64
C ASP A 836 -1.15 -42.83 19.90
N THR A 837 -0.91 -44.14 19.92
CA THR A 837 -1.16 -45.03 21.06
C THR A 837 -0.06 -44.98 22.12
N ARG A 838 1.07 -44.35 21.80
CA ARG A 838 2.20 -44.15 22.70
C ARG A 838 1.90 -43.05 23.72
N ASN A 839 2.46 -43.18 24.92
CA ASN A 839 2.15 -42.29 26.04
C ASN A 839 2.85 -40.93 25.88
N GLN A 840 2.20 -39.88 26.40
CA GLN A 840 2.75 -38.53 26.53
C GLN A 840 2.87 -38.17 28.01
N THR A 841 4.05 -37.79 28.47
CA THR A 841 4.28 -37.39 29.85
C THR A 841 3.93 -35.92 30.08
N PHE A 842 3.11 -35.67 31.09
CA PHE A 842 2.76 -34.35 31.60
C PHE A 842 3.28 -34.27 33.02
N ARG A 843 4.32 -33.45 33.22
CA ARG A 843 5.02 -33.32 34.50
C ARG A 843 5.53 -31.89 34.65
N ASN A 844 5.41 -31.36 35.87
CA ASN A 844 5.83 -30.00 36.22
C ASN A 844 5.34 -28.94 35.21
N MET A 845 4.07 -29.07 34.80
CA MET A 845 3.48 -28.22 33.77
C MET A 845 2.07 -27.77 34.12
N THR A 846 1.68 -26.61 33.60
CA THR A 846 0.30 -26.13 33.63
C THR A 846 -0.35 -26.33 32.27
N VAL A 847 -1.53 -26.95 32.28
CA VAL A 847 -2.40 -27.02 31.10
C VAL A 847 -3.60 -26.12 31.33
N THR A 848 -3.64 -25.00 30.62
CA THR A 848 -4.74 -24.04 30.64
C THR A 848 -5.73 -24.36 29.52
N LEU A 849 -7.01 -24.48 29.85
CA LEU A 849 -8.09 -24.60 28.87
C LEU A 849 -9.06 -23.42 29.00
N ALA A 850 -9.35 -22.77 27.89
CA ALA A 850 -10.38 -21.74 27.77
C ALA A 850 -11.27 -22.10 26.58
N GLY A 851 -12.29 -22.93 26.83
CA GLY A 851 -13.14 -23.51 25.79
C GLY A 851 -12.39 -24.44 24.82
N GLY A 852 -11.19 -24.89 25.19
CA GLY A 852 -10.32 -25.74 24.38
C GLY A 852 -10.52 -27.24 24.64
N THR A 853 -9.97 -28.06 23.75
CA THR A 853 -10.15 -29.51 23.76
C THR A 853 -8.82 -30.26 23.90
N LEU A 854 -8.76 -31.18 24.87
CA LEU A 854 -7.80 -32.27 24.94
C LEU A 854 -8.47 -33.53 24.37
N ASP A 855 -7.94 -34.05 23.26
CA ASP A 855 -8.52 -35.21 22.57
C ASP A 855 -7.43 -36.20 22.14
N GLY A 856 -7.82 -37.34 21.59
CA GLY A 856 -6.88 -38.29 21.04
C GLY A 856 -7.51 -39.60 20.59
N VAL A 857 -6.67 -40.60 20.34
CA VAL A 857 -7.11 -41.95 20.03
C VAL A 857 -7.35 -42.77 21.30
N ALA A 858 -8.34 -43.67 21.29
CA ALA A 858 -8.78 -44.42 22.47
C ALA A 858 -7.71 -45.28 23.18
N LYS A 859 -6.57 -45.55 22.52
CA LYS A 859 -5.43 -46.28 23.09
C LYS A 859 -4.24 -45.37 23.47
N GLY A 860 -4.27 -44.10 23.09
CA GLY A 860 -3.31 -43.09 23.54
C GLY A 860 -3.51 -42.79 25.03
N SER A 861 -2.45 -42.33 25.70
CA SER A 861 -2.56 -41.94 27.10
C SER A 861 -1.70 -40.72 27.42
N MET A 862 -2.26 -39.79 28.21
CA MET A 862 -1.48 -38.77 28.90
C MET A 862 -1.13 -39.25 30.30
N GLU A 863 0.15 -39.33 30.62
CA GLU A 863 0.66 -39.66 31.94
C GLU A 863 0.82 -38.38 32.75
N VAL A 864 -0.16 -38.13 33.62
CA VAL A 864 -0.24 -36.92 34.45
C VAL A 864 0.42 -37.18 35.79
N TRP A 865 1.49 -36.46 36.07
CA TRP A 865 2.17 -36.47 37.37
C TRP A 865 1.50 -35.51 38.36
N THR A 866 1.78 -35.71 39.65
CA THR A 866 1.18 -34.96 40.75
C THR A 866 1.47 -33.45 40.75
N ASP A 867 2.50 -33.03 40.02
CA ASP A 867 2.93 -31.63 39.84
C ASP A 867 2.31 -30.98 38.59
N THR A 868 1.42 -31.67 37.89
CA THR A 868 0.67 -31.13 36.75
C THR A 868 -0.66 -30.54 37.23
N VAL A 869 -0.97 -29.32 36.79
CA VAL A 869 -2.22 -28.64 37.13
C VAL A 869 -3.01 -28.37 35.85
N PHE A 870 -4.29 -28.76 35.86
CA PHE A 870 -5.26 -28.35 34.84
C PHE A 870 -5.97 -27.09 35.33
N GLN A 871 -5.72 -25.97 34.67
CA GLN A 871 -6.44 -24.71 34.90
C GLN A 871 -7.51 -24.56 33.83
N VAL A 872 -8.75 -24.38 34.22
CA VAL A 872 -9.85 -24.06 33.30
C VAL A 872 -10.29 -22.65 33.57
N ARG A 873 -10.13 -21.79 32.57
CA ARG A 873 -10.53 -20.38 32.62
C ARG A 873 -11.97 -20.21 32.17
N ALA A 874 -12.62 -19.16 32.67
CA ALA A 874 -13.96 -18.79 32.23
C ALA A 874 -14.01 -18.59 30.70
N ALA A 875 -14.99 -19.22 30.03
CA ALA A 875 -15.17 -19.15 28.59
C ALA A 875 -16.66 -19.22 28.20
N ASP A 876 -16.95 -18.93 26.92
CA ASP A 876 -18.29 -19.01 26.30
C ASP A 876 -18.76 -20.44 26.01
N ARG A 877 -17.87 -21.42 26.16
CA ARG A 877 -18.10 -22.84 25.93
C ARG A 877 -17.33 -23.68 26.94
N ALA A 878 -17.79 -24.90 27.16
CA ALA A 878 -17.09 -25.87 27.99
C ALA A 878 -15.72 -26.21 27.41
N SER A 879 -14.71 -26.32 28.26
CA SER A 879 -13.48 -27.03 27.91
C SER A 879 -13.73 -28.53 27.95
N GLU A 880 -13.05 -29.31 27.11
CA GLU A 880 -13.29 -30.75 26.98
C GLU A 880 -12.01 -31.58 27.14
N ILE A 881 -12.12 -32.70 27.85
CA ILE A 881 -11.13 -33.78 27.85
C ILE A 881 -11.85 -35.07 27.48
N ARG A 882 -11.61 -35.57 26.27
CA ARG A 882 -12.38 -36.67 25.68
C ARG A 882 -11.49 -37.65 24.93
N THR A 883 -11.97 -38.89 24.75
CA THR A 883 -11.35 -39.99 23.99
C THR A 883 -9.99 -40.50 24.49
N VAL A 884 -9.06 -39.62 24.82
CA VAL A 884 -7.73 -39.94 25.37
C VAL A 884 -7.84 -40.55 26.77
N ASN A 885 -6.94 -41.47 27.12
CA ASN A 885 -6.85 -41.95 28.51
C ASN A 885 -5.97 -41.01 29.34
N VAL A 886 -6.41 -40.66 30.54
CA VAL A 886 -5.61 -39.91 31.52
C VAL A 886 -5.09 -40.90 32.56
N LYS A 887 -3.77 -41.11 32.61
CA LYS A 887 -3.10 -42.01 33.55
C LYS A 887 -2.47 -41.21 34.68
N LEU A 888 -2.98 -41.38 35.90
CA LEU A 888 -2.47 -40.67 37.08
C LEU A 888 -1.22 -41.36 37.65
N ARG A 889 -0.13 -40.60 37.80
CA ARG A 889 1.16 -41.04 38.35
C ARG A 889 1.36 -40.40 39.74
N GLY A 890 1.22 -41.19 40.81
CA GLY A 890 1.50 -40.77 42.20
C GLY A 890 0.32 -40.90 43.17
N GLY A 891 0.54 -40.54 44.44
CA GLY A 891 -0.48 -40.58 45.51
C GLY A 891 -1.18 -39.24 45.77
N SER A 892 -0.56 -38.11 45.41
CA SER A 892 -1.17 -36.78 45.52
C SER A 892 -2.21 -36.56 44.40
N PRO A 893 -3.23 -35.71 44.61
CA PRO A 893 -4.31 -35.55 43.64
C PRO A 893 -3.88 -34.77 42.39
N ALA A 894 -4.38 -35.21 41.23
CA ALA A 894 -4.39 -34.38 40.03
C ALA A 894 -5.45 -33.28 40.22
N VAL A 895 -5.00 -32.03 40.16
CA VAL A 895 -5.84 -30.85 40.46
C VAL A 895 -6.45 -30.29 39.17
N PHE A 896 -7.78 -30.21 39.16
CA PHE A 896 -8.57 -29.48 38.18
C PHE A 896 -9.11 -28.21 38.83
N ALA A 897 -8.44 -27.09 38.57
CA ALA A 897 -8.86 -25.77 39.03
C ALA A 897 -9.79 -25.16 37.98
N VAL A 898 -11.09 -25.15 38.26
CA VAL A 898 -12.11 -24.76 37.29
C VAL A 898 -12.78 -23.47 37.72
N GLU A 899 -12.58 -22.42 36.95
CA GLU A 899 -13.28 -21.14 37.10
C GLU A 899 -14.69 -21.21 36.50
N ARG A 900 -15.59 -20.35 37.02
CA ARG A 900 -16.97 -20.29 36.53
C ARG A 900 -17.04 -19.41 35.28
N GLY A 901 -17.47 -20.00 34.16
CA GLY A 901 -17.81 -19.31 32.92
C GLY A 901 -19.32 -19.16 32.73
N THR A 902 -19.72 -18.88 31.49
CA THR A 902 -21.14 -18.67 31.12
C THR A 902 -21.82 -19.93 30.58
N ALA A 903 -21.06 -21.00 30.32
CA ALA A 903 -21.59 -22.26 29.83
C ALA A 903 -22.29 -23.08 30.95
N GLU A 904 -23.17 -24.00 30.54
CA GLU A 904 -23.84 -24.94 31.48
C GLU A 904 -22.84 -25.79 32.27
N ALA A 905 -21.72 -26.13 31.66
CA ALA A 905 -20.54 -26.72 32.30
C ALA A 905 -19.27 -26.03 31.81
N ASP A 906 -18.28 -25.90 32.68
CA ASP A 906 -17.01 -25.21 32.39
C ASP A 906 -15.92 -26.21 31.94
N LEU A 907 -15.98 -27.45 32.49
CA LEU A 907 -15.13 -28.56 32.08
C LEU A 907 -15.95 -29.85 31.94
N LYS A 908 -15.88 -30.50 30.78
CA LYS A 908 -16.44 -31.83 30.54
C LYS A 908 -15.34 -32.86 30.35
N VAL A 909 -15.33 -33.91 31.17
CA VAL A 909 -14.34 -35.00 31.09
C VAL A 909 -15.06 -36.33 30.85
N SER A 910 -15.09 -36.72 29.58
CA SER A 910 -15.55 -38.05 29.13
C SER A 910 -14.40 -39.02 28.90
N ALA A 911 -13.15 -38.53 28.93
CA ALA A 911 -11.94 -39.33 28.96
C ALA A 911 -11.92 -40.28 30.17
N ASN A 912 -11.35 -41.48 30.00
CA ASN A 912 -11.14 -42.40 31.10
C ASN A 912 -9.93 -41.93 31.93
N ILE A 913 -10.15 -41.67 33.22
CA ILE A 913 -9.10 -41.42 34.20
C ILE A 913 -8.79 -42.72 34.94
N VAL A 914 -7.56 -43.20 34.79
CA VAL A 914 -7.11 -44.48 35.33
C VAL A 914 -5.79 -44.31 36.09
N ASN A 915 -5.47 -45.25 36.98
CA ASN A 915 -4.14 -45.24 37.61
C ASN A 915 -3.08 -45.74 36.64
N TYR A 916 -1.87 -45.18 36.74
CA TYR A 916 -0.69 -45.90 36.28
C TYR A 916 -0.46 -47.16 37.14
N SER A 917 0.09 -48.23 36.54
CA SER A 917 0.31 -49.51 37.22
C SER A 917 0.98 -49.33 38.59
N GLY A 918 0.34 -49.83 39.66
CA GLY A 918 0.84 -49.74 41.03
C GLY A 918 0.57 -48.42 41.78
N ALA A 919 0.05 -47.38 41.12
CA ALA A 919 -0.27 -46.10 41.76
C ALA A 919 -1.69 -46.08 42.38
N LYS A 920 -1.88 -45.24 43.40
CA LYS A 920 -3.19 -44.88 43.98
C LYS A 920 -3.51 -43.40 43.68
N GLY A 921 -3.68 -43.07 42.40
CA GLY A 921 -3.97 -41.71 41.96
C GLY A 921 -5.33 -41.21 42.47
N SER A 922 -5.42 -39.92 42.76
CA SER A 922 -6.63 -39.23 43.20
C SER A 922 -6.94 -38.01 42.33
N VAL A 923 -8.17 -37.54 42.36
CA VAL A 923 -8.65 -36.37 41.61
C VAL A 923 -9.11 -35.30 42.59
N ALA A 924 -8.70 -34.05 42.39
CA ALA A 924 -9.19 -32.90 43.16
C ALA A 924 -9.81 -31.84 42.26
N LYS A 925 -11.06 -31.46 42.53
CA LYS A 925 -11.74 -30.33 41.91
C LYS A 925 -11.66 -29.11 42.82
N THR A 926 -11.17 -27.99 42.30
CA THR A 926 -11.13 -26.69 42.99
C THR A 926 -11.75 -25.59 42.09
N GLY A 927 -11.92 -24.38 42.63
CA GLY A 927 -12.52 -23.24 41.92
C GLY A 927 -14.05 -23.30 41.83
N GLU A 928 -14.70 -22.18 41.54
CA GLU A 928 -16.17 -22.04 41.61
C GLU A 928 -16.93 -22.67 40.43
N GLY A 929 -16.22 -23.04 39.36
CA GLY A 929 -16.83 -23.57 38.14
C GLY A 929 -17.40 -24.97 38.26
N ILE A 930 -18.09 -25.39 37.21
CA ILE A 930 -18.80 -26.66 37.08
C ILE A 930 -17.97 -27.64 36.24
N MET A 931 -17.63 -28.79 36.83
CA MET A 931 -16.93 -29.89 36.18
C MET A 931 -17.86 -31.11 36.06
N VAL A 932 -17.94 -31.72 34.88
CA VAL A 932 -18.72 -32.94 34.62
C VAL A 932 -17.77 -34.11 34.39
N LEU A 933 -17.90 -35.18 35.17
CA LEU A 933 -17.18 -36.44 34.97
C LEU A 933 -18.14 -37.50 34.43
N SER A 934 -17.87 -38.02 33.23
CA SER A 934 -18.67 -39.10 32.61
C SER A 934 -17.84 -40.29 32.15
N GLY A 935 -16.51 -40.18 32.16
CA GLY A 935 -15.59 -41.26 31.77
C GLY A 935 -15.71 -42.52 32.64
N LYS A 936 -15.17 -43.64 32.11
CA LYS A 936 -15.09 -44.93 32.83
C LYS A 936 -13.88 -44.93 33.75
N ASN A 937 -13.97 -44.21 34.87
CA ASN A 937 -12.82 -43.94 35.73
C ASN A 937 -12.51 -45.10 36.68
N THR A 938 -11.23 -45.40 36.90
CA THR A 938 -10.77 -46.53 37.74
C THR A 938 -9.68 -46.15 38.75
N TYR A 939 -9.34 -44.87 38.87
CA TYR A 939 -8.42 -44.40 39.91
C TYR A 939 -8.95 -44.73 41.32
N SER A 940 -8.05 -44.93 42.28
CA SER A 940 -8.38 -45.57 43.57
C SER A 940 -7.98 -44.75 44.79
N GLY A 941 -7.24 -43.65 44.61
CA GLY A 941 -6.89 -42.70 45.68
C GLY A 941 -8.05 -41.82 46.15
N GLY A 942 -9.17 -41.79 45.41
CA GLY A 942 -10.38 -41.05 45.74
C GLY A 942 -10.55 -39.74 44.97
N THR A 943 -11.69 -39.09 45.20
CA THR A 943 -12.10 -37.83 44.56
C THR A 943 -12.40 -36.79 45.63
N SER A 944 -11.74 -35.64 45.62
CA SER A 944 -12.04 -34.53 46.53
C SER A 944 -12.68 -33.36 45.79
N VAL A 945 -13.85 -32.92 46.22
CA VAL A 945 -14.49 -31.67 45.77
C VAL A 945 -14.21 -30.60 46.80
N ASN A 946 -13.33 -29.66 46.45
CA ASN A 946 -12.82 -28.62 47.34
C ASN A 946 -13.39 -27.23 47.02
N GLY A 947 -14.22 -27.10 45.99
CA GLY A 947 -14.84 -25.86 45.57
C GLY A 947 -15.67 -26.02 44.30
N GLY A 948 -16.76 -25.24 44.18
CA GLY A 948 -17.67 -25.27 43.04
C GLY A 948 -18.39 -26.62 42.89
N THR A 949 -18.84 -26.93 41.68
CA THR A 949 -19.67 -28.12 41.42
C THR A 949 -18.90 -29.19 40.65
N LEU A 950 -18.99 -30.44 41.11
CA LEU A 950 -18.60 -31.65 40.38
C LEU A 950 -19.86 -32.48 40.11
N ALA A 951 -20.19 -32.73 38.85
CA ALA A 951 -21.29 -33.60 38.45
C ALA A 951 -20.77 -35.00 38.07
N ALA A 952 -21.26 -36.04 38.75
CA ALA A 952 -21.00 -37.44 38.45
C ALA A 952 -22.06 -37.97 37.47
N ALA A 953 -21.72 -38.02 36.18
CA ALA A 953 -22.65 -38.32 35.09
C ALA A 953 -22.52 -39.76 34.55
N SER A 954 -21.82 -40.65 35.25
CA SER A 954 -21.77 -42.08 34.90
C SER A 954 -21.51 -42.95 36.14
N ASN A 955 -21.82 -44.25 36.04
CA ASN A 955 -21.67 -45.22 37.13
C ASN A 955 -20.23 -45.37 37.65
N GLN A 956 -19.23 -44.89 36.90
CA GLN A 956 -17.81 -44.94 37.26
C GLN A 956 -17.16 -43.56 37.28
N ALA A 957 -17.95 -42.48 37.28
CA ALA A 957 -17.45 -41.11 37.21
C ALA A 957 -16.45 -40.77 38.33
N LEU A 958 -16.65 -41.28 39.55
CA LEU A 958 -15.87 -40.94 40.74
C LEU A 958 -14.69 -41.90 41.03
N GLY A 959 -14.39 -42.83 40.11
CA GLY A 959 -13.37 -43.86 40.32
C GLY A 959 -13.83 -44.92 41.34
N THR A 960 -12.88 -45.57 42.02
CA THR A 960 -13.15 -46.65 43.00
C THR A 960 -12.83 -46.26 44.45
N GLY A 961 -12.16 -45.13 44.65
CA GLY A 961 -11.84 -44.61 45.98
C GLY A 961 -13.00 -43.85 46.63
N MET A 962 -12.75 -43.32 47.84
CA MET A 962 -13.71 -42.47 48.55
C MET A 962 -13.89 -41.12 47.83
N ALA A 963 -15.13 -40.66 47.70
CA ALA A 963 -15.47 -39.31 47.28
C ALA A 963 -15.65 -38.43 48.52
N THR A 964 -14.89 -37.34 48.66
CA THR A 964 -14.98 -36.39 49.76
C THR A 964 -15.43 -35.04 49.25
N VAL A 965 -16.49 -34.48 49.83
CA VAL A 965 -16.97 -33.12 49.56
C VAL A 965 -16.59 -32.26 50.75
N ASN A 966 -15.65 -31.34 50.54
CA ASN A 966 -15.20 -30.40 51.57
C ASN A 966 -16.05 -29.12 51.52
N SER A 967 -15.85 -28.24 52.51
CA SER A 967 -16.55 -26.95 52.61
C SER A 967 -16.45 -26.14 51.31
N GLY A 968 -17.58 -25.63 50.82
CA GLY A 968 -17.67 -24.86 49.57
C GLY A 968 -17.69 -25.71 48.29
N GLY A 969 -17.60 -27.04 48.39
CA GLY A 969 -17.76 -27.98 47.28
C GLY A 969 -19.19 -28.54 47.19
N CYS A 970 -19.64 -28.81 45.97
CA CYS A 970 -20.90 -29.47 45.66
C CYS A 970 -20.67 -30.69 44.76
N LEU A 971 -21.16 -31.86 45.19
CA LEU A 971 -21.20 -33.07 44.37
C LEU A 971 -22.64 -33.30 43.89
N VAL A 972 -22.87 -33.19 42.58
CA VAL A 972 -24.16 -33.48 41.95
C VAL A 972 -24.12 -34.89 41.38
N LEU A 973 -25.09 -35.70 41.76
CA LEU A 973 -25.24 -37.07 41.30
C LEU A 973 -26.21 -37.13 40.12
N GLY A 974 -25.84 -37.86 39.07
CA GLY A 974 -26.72 -38.08 37.91
C GLY A 974 -26.50 -37.16 36.72
N GLY A 975 -25.55 -36.21 36.79
CA GLY A 975 -25.28 -35.25 35.70
C GLY A 975 -25.88 -33.87 35.94
N LEU A 976 -26.12 -33.10 34.87
CA LEU A 976 -26.69 -31.74 34.89
C LEU A 976 -27.81 -31.60 33.85
N GLY A 977 -28.79 -30.75 34.12
CA GLY A 977 -29.81 -30.36 33.13
C GLY A 977 -30.63 -31.54 32.58
N THR A 978 -30.92 -31.53 31.28
CA THR A 978 -31.70 -32.58 30.59
C THR A 978 -30.96 -33.90 30.40
N ASP A 979 -29.64 -33.93 30.63
CA ASP A 979 -28.81 -35.13 30.62
C ASP A 979 -28.80 -35.83 32.01
N ALA A 980 -29.58 -35.32 32.97
CA ALA A 980 -29.73 -35.92 34.29
C ALA A 980 -30.40 -37.29 34.18
N GLY A 981 -29.65 -38.34 34.51
CA GLY A 981 -30.14 -39.71 34.59
C GLY A 981 -29.65 -40.40 35.86
N THR A 982 -30.41 -41.37 36.37
CA THR A 982 -30.03 -42.07 37.60
C THR A 982 -28.72 -42.86 37.40
N VAL A 983 -27.65 -42.45 38.08
CA VAL A 983 -26.37 -43.16 38.10
C VAL A 983 -26.32 -44.16 39.26
N SER A 984 -25.60 -45.27 39.08
CA SER A 984 -25.33 -46.24 40.16
C SER A 984 -23.89 -46.13 40.62
N LEU A 985 -23.67 -45.66 41.86
CA LEU A 985 -22.35 -45.40 42.42
C LEU A 985 -22.03 -46.35 43.58
N GLY A 986 -20.89 -47.03 43.47
CA GLY A 986 -20.37 -47.92 44.51
C GLY A 986 -19.39 -47.24 45.48
N ASN A 987 -19.11 -45.95 45.30
CA ASN A 987 -18.14 -45.22 46.10
C ASN A 987 -18.64 -44.98 47.52
N ASN A 988 -17.71 -44.99 48.48
CA ASN A 988 -17.98 -44.35 49.76
C ASN A 988 -17.98 -42.83 49.55
N ILE A 989 -18.98 -42.13 50.09
CA ILE A 989 -19.14 -40.67 49.98
C ILE A 989 -19.05 -40.07 51.38
N LEU A 990 -18.19 -39.07 51.57
CA LEU A 990 -18.07 -38.29 52.79
C LEU A 990 -18.36 -36.83 52.46
N VAL A 991 -19.41 -36.27 53.05
CA VAL A 991 -19.76 -34.86 52.91
C VAL A 991 -19.47 -34.18 54.23
N LYS A 992 -18.47 -33.31 54.24
CA LYS A 992 -18.02 -32.61 55.44
C LYS A 992 -18.86 -31.38 55.73
N ASN A 993 -18.62 -30.75 56.89
CA ASN A 993 -19.22 -29.47 57.25
C ASN A 993 -19.08 -28.42 56.13
N GLY A 994 -20.21 -27.87 55.67
CA GLY A 994 -20.30 -26.89 54.58
C GLY A 994 -20.14 -27.47 53.17
N GLY A 995 -20.01 -28.79 53.02
CA GLY A 995 -20.07 -29.48 51.74
C GLY A 995 -21.52 -29.80 51.33
N ILE A 996 -21.77 -29.89 50.02
CA ILE A 996 -23.10 -30.09 49.44
C ILE A 996 -23.15 -31.38 48.62
N LEU A 997 -24.20 -32.17 48.82
CA LEU A 997 -24.57 -33.30 47.96
C LEU A 997 -25.92 -33.01 47.32
N SER A 998 -26.11 -33.29 46.03
CA SER A 998 -27.39 -33.09 45.34
C SER A 998 -27.58 -34.09 44.20
N GLY A 999 -28.73 -34.04 43.53
CA GLY A 999 -29.07 -34.89 42.39
C GLY A 999 -29.56 -36.29 42.79
N SER A 1000 -29.68 -37.17 41.80
CA SER A 1000 -30.27 -38.51 41.95
C SER A 1000 -29.28 -39.63 41.62
N ALA A 1001 -29.31 -40.69 42.42
CA ALA A 1001 -28.46 -41.87 42.22
C ALA A 1001 -28.94 -43.09 43.00
N THR A 1002 -28.54 -44.25 42.51
CA THR A 1002 -28.49 -45.48 43.30
C THR A 1002 -27.13 -45.59 43.99
N LEU A 1003 -27.11 -45.66 45.32
CA LEU A 1003 -25.89 -45.72 46.14
C LEU A 1003 -25.72 -47.12 46.73
N SER A 1004 -24.52 -47.69 46.60
CA SER A 1004 -24.15 -48.98 47.21
C SER A 1004 -22.98 -48.90 48.18
N GLY A 1005 -22.26 -47.78 48.22
CA GLY A 1005 -21.21 -47.51 49.20
C GLY A 1005 -21.74 -46.79 50.44
N ASN A 1006 -20.90 -46.65 51.45
CA ASN A 1006 -21.25 -45.90 52.65
C ASN A 1006 -21.28 -44.40 52.34
N THR A 1007 -22.35 -43.71 52.72
CA THR A 1007 -22.46 -42.25 52.61
C THR A 1007 -22.54 -41.65 54.01
N VAL A 1008 -21.67 -40.70 54.33
CA VAL A 1008 -21.66 -39.99 55.62
C VAL A 1008 -21.87 -38.51 55.37
N MET A 1009 -22.92 -37.95 55.97
CA MET A 1009 -23.20 -36.52 56.04
C MET A 1009 -22.78 -36.02 57.43
N GLU A 1010 -21.63 -35.36 57.54
CA GLU A 1010 -21.14 -34.81 58.82
C GLU A 1010 -22.03 -33.65 59.31
N ALA A 1011 -21.92 -33.28 60.59
CA ALA A 1011 -22.59 -32.11 61.13
C ALA A 1011 -22.25 -30.85 60.32
N GLY A 1012 -23.28 -30.13 59.83
CA GLY A 1012 -23.15 -28.96 58.98
C GLY A 1012 -23.02 -29.26 57.47
N ALA A 1013 -23.00 -30.52 57.05
CA ALA A 1013 -23.15 -30.90 55.64
C ALA A 1013 -24.58 -30.64 55.14
N VAL A 1014 -24.75 -30.45 53.84
CA VAL A 1014 -26.05 -30.14 53.22
C VAL A 1014 -26.38 -31.15 52.12
N PHE A 1015 -27.56 -31.76 52.19
CA PHE A 1015 -28.17 -32.44 51.05
C PHE A 1015 -29.16 -31.48 50.38
N GLU A 1016 -28.91 -31.10 49.14
CA GLU A 1016 -29.74 -30.16 48.37
C GLU A 1016 -30.74 -30.89 47.47
N LEU A 1017 -32.01 -30.53 47.62
CA LEU A 1017 -33.14 -31.05 46.85
C LEU A 1017 -33.74 -29.93 45.99
N THR A 1018 -34.02 -30.22 44.72
CA THR A 1018 -34.86 -29.37 43.86
C THR A 1018 -36.19 -30.06 43.66
N LEU A 1019 -37.28 -29.31 43.86
CA LEU A 1019 -38.64 -29.81 43.73
C LEU A 1019 -39.37 -29.04 42.64
N THR A 1020 -39.92 -29.78 41.68
CA THR A 1020 -40.82 -29.23 40.67
C THR A 1020 -42.14 -29.99 40.77
N MET A 1021 -43.20 -29.26 41.08
CA MET A 1021 -44.55 -29.81 41.22
C MET A 1021 -45.42 -29.08 40.19
N GLY A 1022 -45.81 -29.76 39.11
CA GLY A 1022 -46.68 -29.18 38.08
C GLY A 1022 -47.32 -30.22 37.17
N GLY A 1023 -48.61 -30.05 36.91
CA GLY A 1023 -49.44 -30.99 36.13
C GLY A 1023 -50.83 -31.19 36.72
N SER A 1024 -51.83 -31.37 35.85
CA SER A 1024 -53.19 -31.79 36.23
C SER A 1024 -53.15 -33.07 37.09
N ALA A 1025 -53.96 -33.13 38.14
CA ALA A 1025 -54.02 -34.19 39.14
C ALA A 1025 -53.66 -35.59 38.59
N GLY A 1026 -52.46 -36.09 38.94
CA GLY A 1026 -51.96 -37.41 38.54
C GLY A 1026 -50.53 -37.49 37.98
N GLY A 1027 -49.83 -36.36 37.76
CA GLY A 1027 -48.41 -36.36 37.40
C GLY A 1027 -47.50 -36.63 38.61
N GLU A 1028 -46.53 -37.54 38.44
CA GLU A 1028 -45.54 -37.92 39.46
C GLU A 1028 -44.69 -36.71 39.90
N LEU A 1029 -44.41 -36.60 41.20
CA LEU A 1029 -43.58 -35.53 41.76
C LEU A 1029 -42.11 -35.74 41.31
N ALA A 1030 -41.60 -34.85 40.46
CA ALA A 1030 -40.20 -34.91 40.07
C ALA A 1030 -39.33 -34.35 41.21
N CYS A 1031 -38.61 -35.25 41.89
CA CYS A 1031 -37.63 -34.88 42.90
C CYS A 1031 -36.30 -35.58 42.65
N ASN A 1032 -35.22 -34.99 43.17
CA ASN A 1032 -33.91 -35.64 43.21
C ASN A 1032 -33.96 -36.79 44.23
N SER A 1033 -34.26 -38.02 43.77
CA SER A 1033 -34.36 -39.20 44.64
C SER A 1033 -33.05 -39.98 44.74
N LEU A 1034 -32.73 -40.44 45.95
CA LEU A 1034 -31.62 -41.36 46.21
C LEU A 1034 -32.16 -42.75 46.53
N MET A 1035 -31.68 -43.76 45.81
CA MET A 1035 -31.98 -45.17 46.08
C MET A 1035 -30.80 -45.80 46.81
N LEU A 1036 -30.96 -46.22 48.06
CA LEU A 1036 -29.90 -46.89 48.82
C LEU A 1036 -29.96 -48.40 48.57
N GLN A 1037 -29.13 -48.92 47.67
CA GLN A 1037 -29.13 -50.34 47.34
C GLN A 1037 -28.44 -51.18 48.44
N SER A 1038 -27.33 -50.68 48.99
CA SER A 1038 -26.59 -51.30 50.10
C SER A 1038 -25.69 -50.28 50.83
N GLY A 1039 -25.04 -50.68 51.92
CA GLY A 1039 -24.14 -49.82 52.70
C GLY A 1039 -24.87 -49.02 53.78
N VAL A 1040 -24.14 -48.11 54.44
CA VAL A 1040 -24.67 -47.23 55.50
C VAL A 1040 -24.78 -45.80 55.00
N PHE A 1041 -25.98 -45.23 55.04
CA PHE A 1041 -26.22 -43.80 54.93
C PHE A 1041 -26.34 -43.22 56.34
N GLN A 1042 -25.30 -42.53 56.79
CA GLN A 1042 -25.19 -41.94 58.12
C GLN A 1042 -25.35 -40.42 58.05
N ILE A 1043 -26.22 -39.90 58.90
CA ILE A 1043 -26.51 -38.46 59.04
C ILE A 1043 -26.15 -38.05 60.45
N ASP A 1044 -25.04 -37.31 60.59
CA ASP A 1044 -24.62 -36.81 61.88
C ASP A 1044 -25.52 -35.65 62.33
N ALA A 1045 -25.70 -35.51 63.64
CA ALA A 1045 -26.53 -34.46 64.23
C ALA A 1045 -26.05 -33.07 63.78
N GLY A 1046 -26.93 -32.31 63.11
CA GLY A 1046 -26.64 -31.00 62.55
C GLY A 1046 -26.41 -30.95 61.04
N ALA A 1047 -26.41 -32.10 60.34
CA ALA A 1047 -26.53 -32.13 58.88
C ALA A 1047 -27.92 -31.64 58.43
N LYS A 1048 -27.99 -30.98 57.27
CA LYS A 1048 -29.19 -30.30 56.78
C LYS A 1048 -29.72 -30.92 55.49
N LEU A 1049 -31.04 -30.98 55.36
CA LEU A 1049 -31.71 -31.11 54.07
C LEU A 1049 -32.13 -29.71 53.64
N LYS A 1050 -31.60 -29.21 52.53
CA LYS A 1050 -31.93 -27.89 51.99
C LYS A 1050 -32.81 -28.02 50.75
N LEU A 1051 -33.92 -27.30 50.74
CA LEU A 1051 -34.75 -27.16 49.54
C LEU A 1051 -34.20 -26.02 48.68
N ALA A 1052 -33.39 -26.35 47.66
CA ALA A 1052 -32.60 -25.40 46.88
C ALA A 1052 -33.44 -24.61 45.87
N ALA A 1053 -34.46 -25.26 45.29
CA ALA A 1053 -35.46 -24.60 44.46
C ALA A 1053 -36.80 -25.34 44.59
N LEU A 1054 -37.88 -24.58 44.59
CA LEU A 1054 -39.25 -25.06 44.66
C LEU A 1054 -40.07 -24.36 43.58
N SER A 1055 -40.54 -25.11 42.59
CA SER A 1055 -41.49 -24.62 41.60
C SER A 1055 -42.82 -25.32 41.84
N LEU A 1056 -43.83 -24.56 42.26
CA LEU A 1056 -45.19 -25.05 42.49
C LEU A 1056 -46.13 -24.49 41.42
N ASP A 1057 -46.91 -25.37 40.80
CA ASP A 1057 -48.03 -24.99 39.95
C ASP A 1057 -49.20 -24.48 40.81
N TYR A 1058 -49.72 -23.29 40.48
CA TYR A 1058 -50.79 -22.61 41.21
C TYR A 1058 -52.20 -23.19 40.95
N SER A 1059 -52.28 -24.47 40.56
CA SER A 1059 -53.58 -25.15 40.48
C SER A 1059 -54.27 -25.15 41.85
N THR A 1060 -55.60 -24.98 41.87
CA THR A 1060 -56.38 -24.79 43.10
C THR A 1060 -56.37 -25.99 44.05
N ASP A 1061 -55.92 -27.15 43.58
CA ASP A 1061 -56.09 -28.42 44.27
C ASP A 1061 -54.84 -28.81 45.11
N PHE A 1062 -53.69 -28.18 44.84
CA PHE A 1062 -52.44 -28.44 45.55
C PHE A 1062 -52.48 -27.95 47.01
N TRP A 1063 -52.94 -26.72 47.21
CA TRP A 1063 -52.81 -25.99 48.48
C TRP A 1063 -53.75 -26.49 49.59
N GLY A 1064 -54.64 -27.43 49.30
CA GLY A 1064 -55.61 -28.01 50.24
C GLY A 1064 -55.29 -29.41 50.73
N THR A 1065 -54.25 -30.08 50.22
CA THR A 1065 -53.94 -31.48 50.55
C THR A 1065 -52.50 -31.68 51.03
N SER A 1066 -52.29 -32.67 51.91
CA SER A 1066 -50.94 -33.05 52.33
C SER A 1066 -50.27 -33.90 51.26
N HIS A 1067 -49.00 -33.66 50.98
CA HIS A 1067 -48.23 -34.40 49.98
C HIS A 1067 -47.00 -35.01 50.65
N ILE A 1068 -46.77 -36.31 50.43
CA ILE A 1068 -45.57 -37.03 50.88
C ILE A 1068 -44.66 -37.24 49.67
N LEU A 1069 -43.40 -36.89 49.83
CA LEU A 1069 -42.39 -37.05 48.81
C LEU A 1069 -41.21 -37.85 49.37
N ASN A 1070 -41.02 -39.07 48.87
CA ASN A 1070 -39.85 -39.86 49.20
C ASN A 1070 -38.65 -39.33 48.42
N PHE A 1071 -37.60 -38.92 49.13
CA PHE A 1071 -36.36 -38.44 48.50
C PHE A 1071 -35.17 -39.35 48.81
N ILE A 1072 -35.28 -40.21 49.82
CA ILE A 1072 -34.40 -41.35 50.04
C ILE A 1072 -35.28 -42.59 50.19
N GLU A 1073 -34.99 -43.62 49.41
CA GLU A 1073 -35.63 -44.94 49.50
C GLU A 1073 -34.58 -46.02 49.75
N GLY A 1074 -34.80 -46.88 50.74
CA GLY A 1074 -33.83 -47.87 51.18
C GLY A 1074 -34.14 -49.29 50.72
N GLY A 1075 -33.16 -49.96 50.12
CA GLY A 1075 -33.20 -51.37 49.82
C GLY A 1075 -33.01 -52.26 51.05
N ALA A 1076 -33.34 -53.55 50.90
CA ALA A 1076 -33.26 -54.54 51.99
C ALA A 1076 -31.86 -54.61 52.65
N ASN A 1077 -30.79 -54.29 51.91
CA ASN A 1077 -29.39 -54.39 52.35
C ASN A 1077 -28.74 -53.05 52.73
N ALA A 1078 -29.50 -51.94 52.73
CA ALA A 1078 -29.02 -50.63 53.18
C ALA A 1078 -29.34 -50.39 54.66
N THR A 1079 -28.61 -49.47 55.30
CA THR A 1079 -28.91 -48.96 56.64
C THR A 1079 -28.97 -47.43 56.59
N LEU A 1080 -30.02 -46.84 57.16
CA LEU A 1080 -30.20 -45.38 57.25
C LEU A 1080 -30.19 -44.94 58.72
N THR A 1081 -29.22 -44.13 59.12
CA THR A 1081 -29.02 -43.69 60.52
C THR A 1081 -28.97 -42.18 60.65
N GLY A 1082 -29.48 -41.66 61.77
CA GLY A 1082 -29.60 -40.22 62.01
C GLY A 1082 -30.85 -39.58 61.37
N ASN A 1083 -30.91 -38.25 61.39
CA ASN A 1083 -31.99 -37.41 60.85
C ASN A 1083 -31.42 -36.07 60.34
N PHE A 1084 -32.01 -35.53 59.27
CA PHE A 1084 -31.71 -34.17 58.80
C PHE A 1084 -32.44 -33.10 59.60
N THR A 1085 -31.83 -31.92 59.72
CA THR A 1085 -32.57 -30.68 60.00
C THR A 1085 -33.04 -30.08 58.67
N LEU A 1086 -34.33 -29.76 58.56
CA LEU A 1086 -34.85 -29.13 57.35
C LEU A 1086 -34.45 -27.65 57.29
N ASP A 1087 -33.88 -27.24 56.17
CA ASP A 1087 -33.62 -25.85 55.80
C ASP A 1087 -34.47 -25.48 54.57
N ALA A 1088 -35.64 -24.91 54.86
CA ALA A 1088 -36.61 -24.49 53.85
C ALA A 1088 -36.52 -22.98 53.54
N SER A 1089 -35.48 -22.27 54.01
CA SER A 1089 -35.42 -20.82 53.88
C SER A 1089 -35.35 -20.32 52.43
N ALA A 1090 -34.89 -21.18 51.52
CA ALA A 1090 -34.81 -20.89 50.08
C ALA A 1090 -36.06 -21.31 49.29
N ALA A 1091 -37.05 -21.91 49.94
CA ALA A 1091 -38.25 -22.44 49.29
C ALA A 1091 -39.23 -21.35 48.79
N GLY A 1092 -38.98 -20.05 49.04
CA GLY A 1092 -39.95 -18.97 48.84
C GLY A 1092 -40.91 -18.82 50.04
N ASP A 1093 -41.61 -17.68 50.14
CA ASP A 1093 -42.48 -17.36 51.28
C ASP A 1093 -43.85 -18.07 51.20
N TYR A 1094 -43.83 -19.40 51.13
CA TYR A 1094 -45.04 -20.25 51.10
C TYR A 1094 -45.53 -20.63 52.51
N ALA A 1095 -44.89 -20.10 53.55
CA ALA A 1095 -45.27 -20.32 54.94
C ALA A 1095 -46.73 -19.89 55.23
N ALA A 1096 -47.30 -19.02 54.41
CA ALA A 1096 -48.71 -18.63 54.47
C ALA A 1096 -49.69 -19.75 54.10
N TYR A 1097 -49.29 -20.74 53.30
CA TYR A 1097 -50.17 -21.79 52.76
C TYR A 1097 -49.94 -23.18 53.35
N GLY A 1098 -48.77 -23.45 53.94
CA GLY A 1098 -48.46 -24.72 54.58
C GLY A 1098 -47.02 -24.78 55.09
N GLN A 1099 -46.67 -25.91 55.69
CA GLN A 1099 -45.35 -26.17 56.25
C GLN A 1099 -44.78 -27.49 55.73
N TRP A 1100 -43.48 -27.49 55.45
CA TRP A 1100 -42.72 -28.70 55.17
C TRP A 1100 -42.20 -29.30 56.47
N SER A 1101 -42.39 -30.62 56.63
CA SER A 1101 -41.82 -31.41 57.72
C SER A 1101 -41.08 -32.62 57.17
N LEU A 1102 -40.21 -33.21 57.98
CA LEU A 1102 -39.50 -34.44 57.63
C LEU A 1102 -40.10 -35.62 58.37
N GLN A 1103 -40.32 -36.70 57.63
CA GLN A 1103 -40.68 -37.99 58.19
C GLN A 1103 -39.60 -39.00 57.82
N LYS A 1104 -39.19 -39.78 58.81
CA LYS A 1104 -38.28 -40.92 58.64
C LYS A 1104 -39.01 -42.18 59.06
N ASN A 1105 -39.01 -43.18 58.21
CA ASN A 1105 -39.46 -44.51 58.56
C ASN A 1105 -38.23 -45.42 58.67
N GLU A 1106 -37.92 -45.85 59.90
CA GLU A 1106 -36.74 -46.67 60.16
C GLU A 1106 -36.88 -48.11 59.63
N ASP A 1107 -38.12 -48.62 59.53
CA ASP A 1107 -38.42 -49.97 59.05
C ASP A 1107 -38.38 -50.06 57.52
N SER A 1108 -38.98 -49.09 56.82
CA SER A 1108 -38.90 -49.00 55.35
C SER A 1108 -37.63 -48.32 54.84
N LYS A 1109 -36.82 -47.73 55.75
CA LYS A 1109 -35.56 -47.04 55.46
C LYS A 1109 -35.74 -45.88 54.47
N GLU A 1110 -36.91 -45.28 54.52
CA GLU A 1110 -37.31 -44.14 53.69
C GLU A 1110 -37.18 -42.84 54.48
N MET A 1111 -36.78 -41.77 53.80
CA MET A 1111 -36.99 -40.42 54.27
C MET A 1111 -37.84 -39.65 53.28
N SER A 1112 -38.84 -39.00 53.83
CA SER A 1112 -39.86 -38.30 53.09
C SER A 1112 -39.98 -36.86 53.59
N MET A 1113 -40.20 -35.94 52.65
CA MET A 1113 -40.67 -34.60 52.96
C MET A 1113 -42.19 -34.61 52.89
N VAL A 1114 -42.84 -34.03 53.90
CA VAL A 1114 -44.29 -33.91 53.95
C VAL A 1114 -44.69 -32.45 53.94
N TRP A 1115 -45.42 -32.04 52.90
CA TRP A 1115 -46.12 -30.78 52.88
C TRP A 1115 -47.44 -30.94 53.62
N THR A 1116 -47.69 -30.06 54.59
CA THR A 1116 -48.97 -30.00 55.31
C THR A 1116 -49.56 -28.60 55.14
N PRO A 1117 -50.76 -28.45 54.56
CA PRO A 1117 -51.40 -27.15 54.42
C PRO A 1117 -51.74 -26.56 55.80
N ASN A 1118 -51.70 -25.23 55.91
CA ASN A 1118 -52.13 -24.53 57.12
C ASN A 1118 -53.65 -24.73 57.30
N ALA A 1119 -54.13 -24.86 58.55
CA ALA A 1119 -55.57 -24.88 58.81
C ALA A 1119 -56.20 -23.58 58.28
N ALA A 1120 -57.35 -23.68 57.61
CA ALA A 1120 -58.00 -22.59 56.87
C ALA A 1120 -58.00 -21.24 57.62
N PRO A 1121 -57.47 -20.14 57.05
CA PRO A 1121 -57.68 -18.81 57.60
C PRO A 1121 -59.10 -18.32 57.30
N GLU A 1122 -59.78 -17.75 58.31
CA GLU A 1122 -60.92 -16.87 58.05
C GLU A 1122 -60.48 -15.74 57.09
N ALA A 1123 -61.36 -15.42 56.14
CA ALA A 1123 -61.11 -14.38 55.15
C ALA A 1123 -60.74 -13.05 55.82
N SER A 1124 -59.49 -12.61 55.63
CA SER A 1124 -59.04 -11.27 55.95
C SER A 1124 -58.89 -10.46 54.66
N SER A 1125 -59.68 -9.41 54.55
CA SER A 1125 -59.91 -8.58 53.38
C SER A 1125 -58.83 -7.49 53.18
N ALA A 1126 -57.60 -7.90 52.87
CA ALA A 1126 -56.57 -7.07 52.25
C ALA A 1126 -55.52 -8.05 51.71
N ILE A 1127 -55.44 -8.36 50.41
CA ILE A 1127 -54.76 -7.55 49.40
C ILE A 1127 -55.39 -7.84 48.02
N ALA A 1128 -56.13 -6.88 47.49
CA ALA A 1128 -56.39 -6.72 46.06
C ALA A 1128 -56.08 -5.24 45.77
N PRO A 1129 -54.82 -4.90 45.44
CA PRO A 1129 -54.47 -4.76 44.03
C PRO A 1129 -52.97 -4.98 43.75
N ALA A 1130 -52.60 -6.08 43.09
CA ALA A 1130 -51.29 -6.21 42.42
C ALA A 1130 -51.34 -6.98 41.09
N PHE A 1131 -52.48 -7.60 40.75
CA PHE A 1131 -52.72 -8.19 39.42
C PHE A 1131 -53.35 -7.17 38.47
N THR A 1132 -52.64 -6.07 38.23
CA THR A 1132 -52.86 -5.26 37.02
C THR A 1132 -51.49 -4.77 36.55
N ALA A 1133 -50.76 -5.63 35.86
CA ALA A 1133 -49.74 -5.22 34.91
C ALA A 1133 -50.17 -5.69 33.52
N THR A 1134 -50.32 -4.70 32.67
CA THR A 1134 -50.77 -4.68 31.28
C THR A 1134 -50.06 -5.69 30.39
N ALA A 1135 -50.83 -6.22 29.42
CA ALA A 1135 -50.34 -6.93 28.26
C ALA A 1135 -49.19 -6.19 27.57
N PRO A 1136 -48.10 -6.86 27.18
CA PRO A 1136 -47.33 -6.46 26.02
C PRO A 1136 -48.14 -6.79 24.76
N ALA A 1137 -48.19 -5.82 23.84
CA ALA A 1137 -48.70 -5.97 22.48
C ALA A 1137 -47.96 -7.10 21.72
N PRO A 1138 -48.57 -7.68 20.67
CA PRO A 1138 -48.07 -8.86 20.02
C PRO A 1138 -46.77 -8.56 19.26
N VAL A 1139 -45.74 -9.37 19.48
CA VAL A 1139 -44.60 -9.46 18.58
C VAL A 1139 -44.69 -10.83 17.89
N PRO A 1140 -44.58 -10.90 16.55
CA PRO A 1140 -45.01 -12.04 15.76
C PRO A 1140 -44.00 -13.19 15.80
N GLU A 1141 -44.46 -14.38 15.44
CA GLU A 1141 -43.61 -15.53 15.11
C GLU A 1141 -42.46 -15.20 14.14
N PRO A 1142 -41.42 -16.04 14.10
CA PRO A 1142 -41.45 -17.04 13.02
C PRO A 1142 -41.08 -18.44 13.50
N SER A 1143 -42.02 -19.38 13.34
CA SER A 1143 -41.69 -20.74 12.94
C SER A 1143 -40.77 -20.73 11.71
N SER A 1144 -39.69 -21.50 11.79
CA SER A 1144 -39.17 -22.34 10.72
C SER A 1144 -38.86 -21.72 9.35
N CYS A 1145 -37.56 -21.52 9.14
CA CYS A 1145 -36.78 -21.96 7.98
C CYS A 1145 -37.25 -21.66 6.53
N MET A 1146 -36.35 -20.92 5.87
CA MET A 1146 -35.75 -21.18 4.55
C MET A 1146 -36.60 -21.01 3.27
N LEU A 1147 -36.20 -20.01 2.47
CA LEU A 1147 -35.93 -20.02 1.01
C LEU A 1147 -35.77 -18.54 0.61
N LEU A 1148 -34.83 -18.10 -0.22
CA LEU A 1148 -34.84 -18.19 -1.68
C LEU A 1148 -33.63 -17.32 -2.10
N MET A 1149 -32.63 -17.86 -2.82
CA MET A 1149 -32.52 -17.67 -4.27
C MET A 1149 -32.55 -16.19 -4.68
N ALA A 1150 -31.43 -15.63 -5.13
CA ALA A 1150 -30.91 -15.86 -6.48
C ALA A 1150 -32.05 -15.73 -7.49
N ALA A 1151 -32.01 -14.67 -8.28
CA ALA A 1151 -33.05 -14.32 -9.22
C ALA A 1151 -33.49 -15.52 -10.07
N LEU A 1152 -34.80 -15.53 -10.35
CA LEU A 1152 -35.50 -16.17 -11.46
C LEU A 1152 -35.83 -17.69 -11.34
N GLY A 1153 -37.14 -17.98 -11.44
CA GLY A 1153 -37.61 -19.08 -12.31
C GLY A 1153 -38.24 -20.32 -11.65
N ALA A 1154 -39.55 -20.25 -11.44
CA ALA A 1154 -40.57 -21.26 -11.80
C ALA A 1154 -40.52 -22.74 -11.30
N VAL A 1155 -41.48 -23.05 -10.40
CA VAL A 1155 -42.50 -24.14 -10.36
C VAL A 1155 -42.14 -25.65 -10.52
N PHE A 1156 -42.46 -26.48 -9.49
CA PHE A 1156 -43.48 -27.59 -9.45
C PHE A 1156 -43.17 -28.70 -8.40
N LEU A 1157 -44.05 -28.83 -7.39
CA LEU A 1157 -44.67 -30.03 -6.77
C LEU A 1157 -43.89 -31.36 -6.55
N ARG A 1158 -43.88 -31.90 -5.31
CA ARG A 1158 -44.80 -32.97 -4.76
C ARG A 1158 -44.19 -33.77 -3.58
N ARG A 1159 -44.96 -33.82 -2.47
CA ARG A 1159 -45.31 -34.97 -1.59
C ARG A 1159 -44.21 -35.87 -0.99
N SER A 1160 -44.17 -35.97 0.35
CA SER A 1160 -44.12 -37.27 1.05
C SER A 1160 -44.58 -37.16 2.52
N VAL A 1161 -45.07 -38.29 3.02
CA VAL A 1161 -45.85 -38.57 4.26
C VAL A 1161 -44.89 -39.05 5.37
N PRO A 1162 -45.18 -38.85 6.67
CA PRO A 1162 -44.33 -39.31 7.75
C PRO A 1162 -44.51 -40.83 8.01
N ARG A 1163 -43.42 -41.50 8.38
CA ARG A 1163 -43.45 -42.80 9.05
C ARG A 1163 -43.30 -42.62 10.55
N ASN A 1164 -44.29 -43.12 11.29
CA ASN A 1164 -44.02 -43.95 12.46
C ASN A 1164 -44.13 -45.41 11.97
N GLU A 1165 -43.19 -46.28 12.36
CA GLU A 1165 -42.87 -47.61 11.77
C GLU A 1165 -42.28 -47.61 10.34
#